data_AF-A0A2N6KGQ9-F1
#
_entry.id   AF-A0A2N6KGQ9-F1
#
_cell.length_a   1.000
_cell.length_b   1.000
_cell.length_c   1.000
_cell.angle_alpha   90.00
_cell.angle_beta   90.00
_cell.angle_gamma   90.00
#
_symmetry.space_group_name_H-M   'P 1'
#
loop_
_entity.id
_entity.type
_entity.pdbx_description
1 polymer ?
#
loop_
_entity_poly.entity_id
_entity_poly.type
_entity_poly.pdbx_seq_one_letter_code
_entity_poly.pdbx_strand_id
1 'polypeptide(L)'
;MFFAKASIYKQIPCLIFIALVTSTCADYTKNTDIQIAQATPGVAENIVFPKNVGVIDVTAPEYGAIPNDGKDDTEAIQKALSRFPGQGRIIYLPNGVYDISNSLHWPSGERNRSNYKYTTLQGQSRDRVIIRLQDQSPLFQDSSKPRPVISTGFDPDLDPNSEDFKASLVAQRFANSVRNLTIKVGKNNPGAEGLNFVANNQGAVRSVKIISEDKKGTTGLALTHGELGPLLIEDVEIVGFDYGVRTNNGINGITMQNITVRDQNFAGILNNGQAMSLEGFNSINSVSAIINGFDPKKRLHLGGTLTLVNAKLIGRDRAQKLPAISSVGFIYARNVTSSGYKNILLNKTANKIVKGSSLDEYTSHPSTSQLASPSKSLQLPIKQFPKLKWDNPQKWVSVEKFGAIGDDDKDDTAAFQAAIDSGATTVVVPGGKGTFIIDGSLRLRGKLERFISTGAALKGKGEIVADKGSKSTLIIENFIVRYGSKLMWKNVANRTVVYRSILQLNLESNGTGDLFIDDATMQKLRFLNPAQNIWARQLNPEGDSETNVVNNGAKLWILGLKTEKGKIKIDTTNKGFTEVLGGLIYAAGRQDPKEPLFRIVNASAAFVGVADTYFDQDTYQIWVEETRGSKTKKLTRDKVLDRMAGNGRVLLLYTGFEKLPR
;
A
#
# COMPACT_ATOMS: atom_id res chain seq x y z
N MET A 1 -84.35 -38.88 -30.14
CA MET A 1 -83.53 -40.07 -29.84
C MET A 1 -82.11 -39.61 -29.56
N PHE A 2 -81.66 -39.78 -28.31
CA PHE A 2 -80.32 -39.61 -27.72
C PHE A 2 -79.49 -38.31 -27.95
N PHE A 3 -78.90 -37.88 -26.83
CA PHE A 3 -78.52 -36.51 -26.48
C PHE A 3 -77.30 -35.92 -27.20
N ALA A 4 -77.41 -34.61 -27.47
CA ALA A 4 -76.36 -33.72 -27.94
C ALA A 4 -75.35 -33.38 -26.82
N LYS A 5 -74.08 -33.23 -27.18
CA LYS A 5 -73.06 -32.62 -26.32
C LYS A 5 -72.56 -31.32 -26.96
N ALA A 6 -72.77 -30.22 -26.25
CA ALA A 6 -72.15 -28.94 -26.52
C ALA A 6 -71.36 -28.48 -25.29
N SER A 7 -70.31 -27.74 -25.63
CA SER A 7 -69.12 -27.34 -24.90
C SER A 7 -69.32 -26.30 -23.77
N ILE A 8 -68.78 -26.66 -22.60
CA ILE A 8 -67.82 -25.94 -21.74
C ILE A 8 -68.18 -24.52 -21.22
N TYR A 9 -68.41 -24.48 -19.89
CA TYR A 9 -68.12 -23.34 -19.01
C TYR A 9 -67.50 -23.80 -17.69
N LYS A 10 -66.54 -23.00 -17.22
CA LYS A 10 -65.91 -22.82 -15.88
C LYS A 10 -66.47 -23.62 -14.68
N GLN A 11 -65.59 -24.11 -13.80
CA GLN A 11 -65.33 -23.57 -12.43
C GLN A 11 -64.47 -24.51 -11.55
N ILE A 12 -63.64 -23.87 -10.70
CA ILE A 12 -62.77 -24.38 -9.60
C ILE A 12 -63.66 -24.67 -8.35
N PRO A 13 -63.39 -25.71 -7.51
CA PRO A 13 -62.67 -25.49 -6.22
C PRO A 13 -61.80 -26.65 -5.65
N CYS A 14 -60.68 -26.22 -5.05
CA CYS A 14 -60.00 -26.60 -3.80
C CYS A 14 -60.07 -28.02 -3.19
N LEU A 15 -58.88 -28.51 -2.79
CA LEU A 15 -58.45 -29.21 -1.53
C LEU A 15 -57.06 -29.84 -1.86
N ILE A 16 -55.94 -29.79 -1.13
CA ILE A 16 -55.55 -29.48 0.26
C ILE A 16 -54.05 -29.11 0.27
N PHE A 17 -53.69 -28.26 1.23
CA PHE A 17 -52.37 -27.94 1.80
C PHE A 17 -51.31 -29.06 1.82
N ILE A 18 -50.09 -28.78 1.34
CA ILE A 18 -48.83 -28.99 2.10
C ILE A 18 -47.91 -27.79 1.81
N ALA A 19 -47.57 -27.06 2.87
CA ALA A 19 -46.58 -25.99 2.87
C ALA A 19 -45.20 -26.56 3.19
N LEU A 20 -44.17 -26.17 2.44
CA LEU A 20 -42.78 -26.18 2.89
C LEU A 20 -42.02 -25.03 2.24
N VAL A 21 -41.38 -24.27 3.12
CA VAL A 21 -40.72 -22.98 2.93
C VAL A 21 -39.56 -23.08 1.93
N THR A 22 -39.65 -22.37 0.81
CA THR A 22 -38.46 -22.03 0.01
C THR A 22 -38.07 -20.59 0.29
N SER A 23 -37.00 -20.44 1.07
CA SER A 23 -36.27 -19.19 1.25
C SER A 23 -35.86 -18.61 -0.09
N THR A 24 -36.26 -17.37 -0.37
CA THR A 24 -35.77 -16.58 -1.49
C THR A 24 -34.31 -16.21 -1.26
N CYS A 25 -33.38 -16.95 -1.88
CA CYS A 25 -32.02 -16.48 -2.10
C CYS A 25 -32.08 -15.35 -3.14
N ALA A 26 -32.15 -14.11 -2.67
CA ALA A 26 -31.90 -12.95 -3.53
C ALA A 26 -30.41 -12.93 -3.90
N ASP A 27 -30.11 -12.94 -5.20
CA ASP A 27 -28.76 -12.73 -5.74
C ASP A 27 -28.31 -11.29 -5.44
N TYR A 28 -27.52 -11.11 -4.38
CA TYR A 28 -27.04 -9.80 -3.89
C TYR A 28 -25.91 -9.17 -4.74
N THR A 29 -25.66 -9.65 -5.97
CA THR A 29 -24.51 -9.22 -6.78
C THR A 29 -24.82 -8.15 -7.84
N LYS A 30 -26.08 -7.76 -8.03
CA LYS A 30 -26.47 -6.69 -8.97
C LYS A 30 -27.01 -5.46 -8.26
N ASN A 31 -26.12 -4.68 -7.63
CA ASN A 31 -26.42 -3.29 -7.28
C ASN A 31 -25.64 -2.36 -8.22
N THR A 32 -26.38 -1.61 -9.03
CA THR A 32 -25.92 -0.58 -9.99
C THR A 32 -25.05 0.50 -9.36
N ASP A 33 -25.12 0.68 -8.02
CA ASP A 33 -24.25 1.58 -7.26
C ASP A 33 -22.76 1.18 -7.24
N ILE A 34 -22.45 -0.09 -7.55
CA ILE A 34 -21.10 -0.67 -7.51
C ILE A 34 -20.29 -0.30 -8.75
N GLN A 35 -20.92 -0.11 -9.91
CA GLN A 35 -20.21 0.23 -11.16
C GLN A 35 -19.57 1.62 -11.14
N ILE A 36 -20.04 2.53 -10.28
CA ILE A 36 -19.57 3.93 -10.26
C ILE A 36 -18.30 4.11 -9.40
N ALA A 37 -17.94 3.15 -8.55
CA ALA A 37 -16.79 3.26 -7.64
C ALA A 37 -15.50 2.58 -8.14
N GLN A 38 -15.55 1.85 -9.25
CA GLN A 38 -14.42 1.10 -9.83
C GLN A 38 -14.17 1.50 -11.28
N ALA A 39 -13.97 2.80 -11.56
CA ALA A 39 -13.49 3.23 -12.87
C ALA A 39 -11.96 3.15 -12.94
N THR A 40 -11.38 1.97 -12.72
CA THR A 40 -10.16 1.59 -13.42
C THR A 40 -10.48 0.29 -14.16
N PRO A 41 -10.45 0.27 -15.50
CA PRO A 41 -10.66 -0.95 -16.25
C PRO A 41 -9.74 -2.05 -15.71
N GLY A 42 -10.32 -3.12 -15.17
CA GLY A 42 -9.57 -4.28 -14.73
C GLY A 42 -8.84 -4.87 -15.95
N VAL A 43 -7.52 -4.78 -15.97
CA VAL A 43 -6.74 -5.61 -16.89
C VAL A 43 -6.89 -7.04 -16.41
N ALA A 44 -7.42 -7.93 -17.24
CA ALA A 44 -7.59 -9.34 -16.87
C ALA A 44 -6.26 -9.92 -16.37
N GLU A 45 -6.25 -10.39 -15.13
CA GLU A 45 -5.05 -10.90 -14.47
C GLU A 45 -4.78 -12.35 -14.92
N ASN A 46 -3.59 -12.55 -15.48
CA ASN A 46 -3.04 -13.86 -15.79
C ASN A 46 -1.51 -13.79 -15.68
N ILE A 47 -1.03 -13.63 -14.45
CA ILE A 47 0.40 -13.42 -14.18
C ILE A 47 1.08 -14.79 -14.14
N VAL A 48 1.84 -15.11 -15.17
CA VAL A 48 2.57 -16.38 -15.30
C VAL A 48 4.03 -16.05 -15.54
N PHE A 49 4.93 -16.76 -14.86
CA PHE A 49 6.35 -16.59 -14.99
C PHE A 49 6.97 -17.64 -15.94
N PRO A 50 8.04 -17.31 -16.65
CA PRO A 50 8.85 -18.32 -17.35
C PRO A 50 9.41 -19.35 -16.37
N LYS A 51 9.78 -20.53 -16.87
CA LYS A 51 10.55 -21.50 -16.06
C LYS A 51 11.95 -20.95 -15.73
N ASN A 52 12.56 -21.45 -14.66
CA ASN A 52 13.94 -21.15 -14.25
C ASN A 52 14.24 -19.69 -13.88
N VAL A 53 13.22 -18.91 -13.49
CA VAL A 53 13.41 -17.52 -13.04
C VAL A 53 13.35 -17.36 -11.52
N GLY A 54 13.59 -18.43 -10.75
CA GLY A 54 13.70 -18.35 -9.29
C GLY A 54 12.39 -18.12 -8.53
N VAL A 55 11.25 -18.23 -9.20
CA VAL A 55 9.90 -18.24 -8.61
C VAL A 55 9.55 -19.64 -8.13
N ILE A 56 8.94 -19.73 -6.94
CA ILE A 56 8.64 -20.99 -6.26
C ILE A 56 7.16 -21.34 -6.44
N ASP A 57 6.85 -22.32 -7.29
CA ASP A 57 5.49 -22.80 -7.50
C ASP A 57 5.10 -23.82 -6.41
N VAL A 58 4.07 -23.51 -5.62
CA VAL A 58 3.60 -24.40 -4.52
C VAL A 58 3.05 -25.74 -5.01
N THR A 59 2.68 -25.85 -6.28
CA THR A 59 2.16 -27.09 -6.89
C THR A 59 3.27 -27.98 -7.46
N ALA A 60 4.52 -27.50 -7.46
CA ALA A 60 5.64 -28.33 -7.89
C ALA A 60 5.75 -29.58 -6.98
N PRO A 61 6.21 -30.74 -7.53
CA PRO A 61 6.30 -31.99 -6.76
C PRO A 61 7.08 -31.90 -5.45
N GLU A 62 7.99 -30.93 -5.33
CA GLU A 62 8.76 -30.68 -4.11
C GLU A 62 7.91 -30.16 -2.93
N TYR A 63 6.82 -29.44 -3.22
CA TYR A 63 5.94 -28.83 -2.23
C TYR A 63 4.59 -29.55 -2.16
N GLY A 64 4.01 -29.88 -3.31
CA GLY A 64 2.88 -30.80 -3.42
C GLY A 64 1.52 -30.23 -3.06
N ALA A 65 1.32 -28.91 -3.13
CA ALA A 65 -0.03 -28.34 -2.97
C ALA A 65 -0.90 -28.71 -4.18
N ILE A 66 -2.15 -29.12 -3.95
CA ILE A 66 -3.07 -29.58 -4.99
C ILE A 66 -4.36 -28.76 -4.91
N PRO A 67 -4.48 -27.66 -5.66
CA PRO A 67 -5.67 -26.85 -5.57
C PRO A 67 -6.91 -27.56 -6.09
N ASN A 68 -8.06 -27.24 -5.48
CA ASN A 68 -9.40 -27.73 -5.79
C ASN A 68 -9.66 -29.21 -5.49
N ASP A 69 -8.79 -29.90 -4.76
CA ASP A 69 -9.04 -31.29 -4.35
C ASP A 69 -9.81 -31.41 -3.01
N GLY A 70 -10.05 -30.28 -2.35
CA GLY A 70 -10.75 -30.18 -1.06
C GLY A 70 -9.94 -30.68 0.13
N LYS A 71 -8.64 -30.93 -0.04
CA LYS A 71 -7.71 -31.35 1.01
C LYS A 71 -6.90 -30.18 1.51
N ASP A 72 -6.28 -30.42 2.67
CA ASP A 72 -5.49 -29.42 3.35
C ASP A 72 -4.10 -29.23 2.71
N ASP A 73 -3.87 -28.03 2.16
CA ASP A 73 -2.62 -27.58 1.55
C ASP A 73 -1.71 -26.81 2.52
N THR A 74 -2.06 -26.71 3.81
CA THR A 74 -1.34 -25.88 4.80
C THR A 74 0.14 -26.24 4.84
N GLU A 75 0.47 -27.52 5.01
CA GLU A 75 1.86 -27.98 5.12
C GLU A 75 2.63 -27.74 3.82
N ALA A 76 2.02 -28.03 2.67
CA ALA A 76 2.63 -27.86 1.36
C ALA A 76 2.99 -26.40 1.07
N ILE A 77 2.05 -25.47 1.33
CA ILE A 77 2.28 -24.03 1.15
C ILE A 77 3.27 -23.50 2.18
N GLN A 78 3.14 -23.90 3.45
CA GLN A 78 4.06 -23.47 4.51
C GLN A 78 5.49 -23.97 4.24
N LYS A 79 5.67 -25.18 3.69
CA LYS A 79 6.97 -25.70 3.26
C LYS A 79 7.61 -24.80 2.19
N ALA A 80 6.82 -24.30 1.24
CA ALA A 80 7.31 -23.35 0.24
C ALA A 80 7.73 -22.01 0.86
N LEU A 81 6.92 -21.46 1.77
CA LEU A 81 7.19 -20.23 2.50
C LEU A 81 8.46 -20.33 3.35
N SER A 82 8.61 -21.42 4.10
CA SER A 82 9.67 -21.62 5.10
C SER A 82 11.07 -21.85 4.50
N ARG A 83 11.16 -22.20 3.21
CA ARG A 83 12.41 -22.71 2.62
C ARG A 83 13.52 -21.65 2.48
N PHE A 84 13.18 -20.39 2.29
CA PHE A 84 14.13 -19.36 1.85
C PHE A 84 14.09 -18.07 2.70
N PRO A 85 14.33 -18.16 4.02
CA PRO A 85 14.30 -16.99 4.91
C PRO A 85 15.23 -15.87 4.44
N GLY A 86 14.66 -14.68 4.21
CA GLY A 86 15.41 -13.48 3.88
C GLY A 86 16.09 -13.48 2.50
N GLN A 87 15.77 -14.43 1.61
CA GLN A 87 16.45 -14.57 0.31
C GLN A 87 15.73 -13.92 -0.88
N GLY A 88 14.67 -13.13 -0.66
CA GLY A 88 13.98 -12.41 -1.73
C GLY A 88 13.21 -13.33 -2.67
N ARG A 89 12.35 -14.21 -2.15
CA ARG A 89 11.61 -15.17 -2.99
C ARG A 89 10.16 -14.77 -3.25
N ILE A 90 9.70 -15.10 -4.44
CA ILE A 90 8.28 -15.11 -4.80
C ILE A 90 7.78 -16.55 -4.64
N ILE A 91 6.87 -16.74 -3.67
CA ILE A 91 6.08 -17.95 -3.49
C ILE A 91 4.80 -17.78 -4.29
N TYR A 92 4.62 -18.64 -5.29
CA TYR A 92 3.64 -18.48 -6.36
C TYR A 92 2.55 -19.54 -6.27
N LEU A 93 1.29 -19.09 -6.37
CA LEU A 93 0.12 -19.95 -6.45
C LEU A 93 -0.53 -19.83 -7.84
N PRO A 94 -0.51 -20.91 -8.64
CA PRO A 94 -1.41 -21.03 -9.78
C PRO A 94 -2.88 -20.88 -9.39
N ASN A 95 -3.74 -20.52 -10.34
CA ASN A 95 -5.18 -20.41 -10.09
C ASN A 95 -5.76 -21.71 -9.52
N GLY A 96 -6.59 -21.57 -8.49
CA GLY A 96 -7.22 -22.67 -7.78
C GLY A 96 -7.62 -22.29 -6.36
N VAL A 97 -8.36 -23.19 -5.71
CA VAL A 97 -8.75 -23.08 -4.30
C VAL A 97 -7.82 -23.96 -3.48
N TYR A 98 -7.08 -23.35 -2.56
CA TYR A 98 -6.17 -24.01 -1.63
C TYR A 98 -6.83 -23.98 -0.25
N ASP A 99 -7.26 -25.14 0.23
CA ASP A 99 -7.89 -25.27 1.55
C ASP A 99 -6.80 -25.40 2.62
N ILE A 100 -6.91 -24.64 3.72
CA ILE A 100 -5.95 -24.66 4.83
C ILE A 100 -6.67 -24.83 6.16
N SER A 101 -6.07 -25.51 7.13
CA SER A 101 -6.60 -25.66 8.50
C SER A 101 -5.88 -24.81 9.54
N ASN A 102 -4.72 -24.26 9.20
CA ASN A 102 -3.92 -23.43 10.10
C ASN A 102 -3.38 -22.19 9.37
N SER A 103 -2.80 -21.29 10.16
CA SER A 103 -2.16 -20.06 9.69
C SER A 103 -0.97 -20.36 8.77
N LEU A 104 -0.84 -19.57 7.70
CA LEU A 104 0.38 -19.46 6.92
C LEU A 104 1.20 -18.29 7.45
N HIS A 105 2.50 -18.47 7.61
CA HIS A 105 3.37 -17.41 8.08
C HIS A 105 4.70 -17.33 7.33
N TRP A 106 5.31 -16.15 7.39
CA TRP A 106 6.57 -15.90 6.70
C TRP A 106 7.68 -16.72 7.35
N PRO A 107 8.73 -17.08 6.60
CA PRO A 107 9.78 -17.94 7.10
C PRO A 107 10.43 -17.37 8.36
N SER A 108 10.52 -18.19 9.39
CA SER A 108 11.49 -17.94 10.46
C SER A 108 12.90 -18.03 9.87
N GLY A 109 13.82 -17.26 10.45
CA GLY A 109 15.20 -17.16 9.99
C GLY A 109 16.08 -16.77 11.14
N GLU A 110 17.29 -16.29 10.87
CA GLU A 110 18.14 -15.78 11.92
C GLU A 110 17.48 -14.53 12.55
N ARG A 111 17.36 -14.57 13.88
CA ARG A 111 16.74 -13.52 14.69
C ARG A 111 17.33 -12.16 14.34
N ASN A 112 16.47 -11.17 14.11
CA ASN A 112 16.81 -9.79 13.73
C ASN A 112 17.55 -9.64 12.38
N ARG A 113 17.97 -10.71 11.71
CA ARG A 113 18.71 -10.64 10.44
C ARG A 113 17.90 -11.05 9.22
N SER A 114 17.30 -12.24 9.22
CA SER A 114 16.62 -12.81 8.05
C SER A 114 15.22 -13.35 8.32
N ASN A 115 14.79 -13.43 9.58
CA ASN A 115 13.43 -13.85 9.91
C ASN A 115 12.37 -12.90 9.35
N TYR A 116 11.25 -13.45 8.86
CA TYR A 116 10.03 -12.73 8.49
C TYR A 116 10.24 -11.53 7.54
N LYS A 117 11.18 -11.65 6.58
CA LYS A 117 11.47 -10.58 5.61
C LYS A 117 11.80 -11.13 4.22
N TYR A 118 11.78 -10.27 3.21
CA TYR A 118 12.09 -10.56 1.81
C TYR A 118 11.31 -11.74 1.23
N THR A 119 10.01 -11.83 1.56
CA THR A 119 9.13 -12.90 1.06
C THR A 119 7.87 -12.30 0.44
N THR A 120 7.59 -12.69 -0.79
CA THR A 120 6.38 -12.32 -1.53
C THR A 120 5.51 -13.55 -1.72
N LEU A 121 4.25 -13.48 -1.29
CA LEU A 121 3.21 -14.43 -1.67
C LEU A 121 2.42 -13.85 -2.84
N GLN A 122 2.39 -14.53 -3.98
CA GLN A 122 1.78 -14.02 -5.20
C GLN A 122 0.91 -15.07 -5.89
N GLY A 123 -0.37 -14.76 -6.06
CA GLY A 123 -1.24 -15.56 -6.91
C GLY A 123 -1.09 -15.21 -8.40
N GLN A 124 -1.49 -16.15 -9.25
CA GLN A 124 -1.65 -15.94 -10.70
C GLN A 124 -2.72 -14.88 -11.03
N SER A 125 -3.77 -14.79 -10.22
CA SER A 125 -4.81 -13.74 -10.32
C SER A 125 -5.63 -13.61 -9.04
N ARG A 126 -6.05 -12.38 -8.71
CA ARG A 126 -6.79 -12.06 -7.48
C ARG A 126 -8.02 -12.93 -7.27
N ASP A 127 -8.84 -13.06 -8.30
CA ASP A 127 -10.18 -13.63 -8.15
C ASP A 127 -10.23 -15.15 -8.39
N ARG A 128 -9.12 -15.78 -8.82
CA ARG A 128 -9.05 -17.23 -9.07
C ARG A 128 -8.01 -17.98 -8.24
N VAL A 129 -7.11 -17.29 -7.55
CA VAL A 129 -6.32 -17.88 -6.46
C VAL A 129 -7.05 -17.62 -5.16
N ILE A 130 -7.55 -18.67 -4.52
CA ILE A 130 -8.30 -18.56 -3.27
C ILE A 130 -7.58 -19.39 -2.23
N ILE A 131 -7.07 -18.76 -1.17
CA ILE A 131 -6.66 -19.44 0.05
C ILE A 131 -7.86 -19.43 0.99
N ARG A 132 -8.37 -20.60 1.37
CA ARG A 132 -9.58 -20.74 2.18
C ARG A 132 -9.29 -21.49 3.48
N LEU A 133 -9.44 -20.80 4.60
CA LEU A 133 -9.48 -21.46 5.91
C LEU A 133 -10.72 -22.35 6.00
N GLN A 134 -10.55 -23.58 6.49
CA GLN A 134 -11.64 -24.51 6.75
C GLN A 134 -12.66 -23.94 7.75
N ASP A 135 -13.93 -24.28 7.56
CA ASP A 135 -15.00 -23.91 8.49
C ASP A 135 -14.74 -24.51 9.88
N GLN A 136 -15.14 -23.80 10.95
CA GLN A 136 -15.03 -24.28 12.34
C GLN A 136 -13.60 -24.71 12.74
N SER A 137 -12.57 -24.06 12.18
CA SER A 137 -11.17 -24.36 12.46
C SER A 137 -10.86 -24.15 13.96
N PRO A 138 -10.35 -25.17 14.69
CA PRO A 138 -10.23 -25.12 16.15
C PRO A 138 -9.40 -23.96 16.71
N LEU A 139 -8.33 -23.57 16.00
CA LEU A 139 -7.42 -22.50 16.42
C LEU A 139 -7.97 -21.07 16.21
N PHE A 140 -9.14 -20.95 15.60
CA PHE A 140 -9.74 -19.67 15.19
C PHE A 140 -11.08 -19.41 15.88
N GLN A 141 -11.29 -19.98 17.07
CA GLN A 141 -12.55 -19.88 17.82
C GLN A 141 -12.57 -18.77 18.89
N ASP A 142 -11.41 -18.31 19.35
CA ASP A 142 -11.32 -17.29 20.41
C ASP A 142 -11.22 -15.87 19.81
N SER A 143 -12.32 -15.11 19.82
CA SER A 143 -12.35 -13.72 19.34
C SER A 143 -11.62 -12.72 20.25
N SER A 144 -11.31 -13.11 21.49
CA SER A 144 -10.50 -12.29 22.41
C SER A 144 -9.00 -12.41 22.14
N LYS A 145 -8.59 -13.47 21.45
CA LYS A 145 -7.22 -13.73 20.97
C LYS A 145 -7.23 -13.97 19.46
N PRO A 146 -7.47 -12.92 18.66
CA PRO A 146 -7.57 -13.08 17.22
C PRO A 146 -6.33 -13.75 16.62
N ARG A 147 -6.56 -14.69 15.70
CA ARG A 147 -5.51 -15.45 15.01
C ARG A 147 -5.54 -15.15 13.50
N PRO A 148 -4.42 -14.75 12.89
CA PRO A 148 -4.39 -14.47 11.46
C PRO A 148 -4.37 -15.74 10.62
N VAL A 149 -5.14 -15.77 9.53
CA VAL A 149 -5.04 -16.80 8.49
C VAL A 149 -3.70 -16.69 7.76
N ILE A 150 -3.23 -15.46 7.54
CA ILE A 150 -1.89 -15.19 7.00
C ILE A 150 -1.16 -14.16 7.89
N SER A 151 0.06 -14.47 8.33
CA SER A 151 0.93 -13.56 9.08
C SER A 151 2.26 -13.34 8.38
N THR A 152 2.66 -12.07 8.22
CA THR A 152 3.92 -11.73 7.53
C THR A 152 5.05 -11.30 8.45
N GLY A 153 4.76 -11.07 9.73
CA GLY A 153 5.72 -10.50 10.69
C GLY A 153 6.16 -11.45 11.81
N PHE A 154 5.44 -12.56 12.02
CA PHE A 154 5.66 -13.50 13.11
C PHE A 154 4.95 -14.83 12.85
N ASP A 155 5.39 -15.89 13.53
CA ASP A 155 4.66 -17.14 13.65
C ASP A 155 3.56 -17.02 14.75
N PRO A 156 2.27 -17.22 14.41
CA PRO A 156 1.16 -17.13 15.37
C PRO A 156 1.20 -18.15 16.52
N ASP A 157 2.04 -19.18 16.45
CA ASP A 157 2.22 -20.18 17.52
C ASP A 157 3.32 -19.82 18.52
N LEU A 158 4.03 -18.70 18.32
CA LEU A 158 5.01 -18.22 19.29
C LEU A 158 4.35 -17.84 20.63
N ASP A 159 4.99 -18.24 21.73
CA ASP A 159 4.67 -17.71 23.06
C ASP A 159 4.88 -16.19 23.05
N PRO A 160 3.85 -15.36 23.37
CA PRO A 160 3.96 -13.91 23.43
C PRO A 160 5.06 -13.40 24.38
N ASN A 161 5.51 -14.21 25.34
CA ASN A 161 6.57 -13.88 26.27
C ASN A 161 7.98 -14.29 25.79
N SER A 162 8.06 -15.07 24.71
CA SER A 162 9.33 -15.57 24.17
C SER A 162 10.19 -14.46 23.57
N GLU A 163 11.51 -14.69 23.55
CA GLU A 163 12.46 -13.79 22.89
C GLU A 163 12.23 -13.69 21.38
N ASP A 164 11.72 -14.76 20.74
CA ASP A 164 11.41 -14.73 19.31
C ASP A 164 10.17 -13.88 19.00
N PHE A 165 9.15 -13.92 19.86
CA PHE A 165 8.01 -13.01 19.74
C PHE A 165 8.45 -11.56 19.93
N LYS A 166 9.25 -11.24 20.96
CA LYS A 166 9.79 -9.88 21.16
C LYS A 166 10.63 -9.42 19.97
N ALA A 167 11.49 -10.29 19.45
CA ALA A 167 12.29 -9.99 18.27
C ALA A 167 11.43 -9.82 17.01
N SER A 168 10.23 -10.41 16.94
CA SER A 168 9.31 -10.23 15.83
C SER A 168 8.76 -8.80 15.74
N LEU A 169 8.73 -8.05 16.86
CA LEU A 169 8.11 -6.72 16.97
C LEU A 169 8.95 -5.58 16.37
N VAL A 170 10.25 -5.78 16.12
CA VAL A 170 11.13 -4.69 15.66
C VAL A 170 10.94 -4.35 14.18
N ALA A 171 11.25 -3.10 13.79
CA ALA A 171 11.13 -2.59 12.42
C ALA A 171 12.19 -3.17 11.43
N GLN A 172 12.14 -4.48 11.16
CA GLN A 172 13.10 -5.21 10.33
C GLN A 172 12.46 -6.14 9.27
N ARG A 173 11.16 -6.01 9.02
CA ARG A 173 10.37 -6.85 8.10
C ARG A 173 10.39 -6.31 6.67
N PHE A 174 11.59 -6.14 6.12
CA PHE A 174 11.76 -5.52 4.82
C PHE A 174 11.18 -6.34 3.67
N ALA A 175 10.61 -5.68 2.68
CA ALA A 175 10.20 -6.23 1.39
C ALA A 175 9.20 -7.39 1.43
N ASN A 176 8.37 -7.46 2.46
CA ASN A 176 7.26 -8.43 2.48
C ASN A 176 6.14 -8.00 1.53
N SER A 177 5.49 -8.95 0.88
CA SER A 177 4.35 -8.64 0.02
C SER A 177 3.32 -9.76 -0.08
N VAL A 178 2.05 -9.38 -0.24
CA VAL A 178 0.93 -10.30 -0.58
C VAL A 178 0.21 -9.74 -1.80
N ARG A 179 0.13 -10.52 -2.88
CA ARG A 179 -0.29 -10.01 -4.19
C ARG A 179 -1.25 -10.96 -4.91
N ASN A 180 -2.23 -10.38 -5.60
CA ASN A 180 -3.04 -11.08 -6.61
C ASN A 180 -3.69 -12.38 -6.12
N LEU A 181 -4.34 -12.35 -4.96
CA LEU A 181 -5.07 -13.50 -4.41
C LEU A 181 -6.28 -13.09 -3.57
N THR A 182 -7.14 -14.07 -3.28
CA THR A 182 -8.26 -13.94 -2.35
C THR A 182 -8.00 -14.78 -1.10
N ILE A 183 -8.24 -14.20 0.07
CA ILE A 183 -8.21 -14.87 1.38
C ILE A 183 -9.65 -15.02 1.85
N LYS A 184 -10.08 -16.25 2.13
CA LYS A 184 -11.35 -16.56 2.77
C LYS A 184 -11.09 -17.15 4.16
N VAL A 185 -11.75 -16.63 5.18
CA VAL A 185 -11.58 -17.12 6.56
C VAL A 185 -12.56 -18.22 6.95
N GLY A 186 -13.29 -18.79 5.99
CA GLY A 186 -14.34 -19.79 6.25
C GLY A 186 -15.50 -19.24 7.07
N LYS A 187 -16.41 -20.14 7.46
CA LYS A 187 -17.56 -19.88 8.35
C LYS A 187 -17.29 -20.40 9.76
N ASN A 188 -17.92 -19.76 10.74
CA ASN A 188 -17.82 -20.09 12.16
C ASN A 188 -16.37 -20.07 12.68
N ASN A 189 -15.59 -19.10 12.22
CA ASN A 189 -14.24 -18.81 12.71
C ASN A 189 -14.21 -17.42 13.36
N PRO A 190 -14.87 -17.23 14.52
CA PRO A 190 -15.05 -15.91 15.14
C PRO A 190 -13.74 -15.28 15.64
N GLY A 191 -12.68 -16.06 15.81
CA GLY A 191 -11.33 -15.61 16.14
C GLY A 191 -10.45 -15.27 14.93
N ALA A 192 -10.92 -15.45 13.69
CA ALA A 192 -10.07 -15.26 12.52
C ALA A 192 -9.82 -13.78 12.20
N GLU A 193 -8.54 -13.41 12.03
CA GLU A 193 -8.10 -12.27 11.25
C GLU A 193 -7.74 -12.74 9.84
N GLY A 194 -8.11 -12.01 8.79
CA GLY A 194 -7.79 -12.42 7.42
C GLY A 194 -6.29 -12.37 7.13
N LEU A 195 -5.71 -11.17 7.23
CA LEU A 195 -4.28 -10.94 6.98
C LEU A 195 -3.71 -10.02 8.07
N ASN A 196 -2.69 -10.49 8.79
CA ASN A 196 -1.84 -9.65 9.63
C ASN A 196 -0.58 -9.27 8.84
N PHE A 197 -0.56 -8.02 8.35
CA PHE A 197 0.47 -7.54 7.44
C PHE A 197 1.47 -6.63 8.13
N VAL A 198 2.74 -6.98 8.02
CA VAL A 198 3.90 -6.25 8.52
C VAL A 198 4.93 -6.20 7.41
N ALA A 199 5.25 -4.97 7.02
CA ALA A 199 6.44 -4.68 6.25
C ALA A 199 7.10 -3.43 6.82
N ASN A 200 8.40 -3.27 6.59
CA ASN A 200 9.16 -2.08 6.92
C ASN A 200 9.91 -1.59 5.68
N ASN A 201 10.03 -0.27 5.57
CA ASN A 201 10.74 0.48 4.52
C ASN A 201 10.13 0.32 3.12
N GLN A 202 10.03 -0.91 2.63
CA GLN A 202 9.38 -1.33 1.40
C GLN A 202 8.57 -2.60 1.70
N GLY A 203 7.37 -2.69 1.17
CA GLY A 203 6.52 -3.87 1.20
C GLY A 203 5.06 -3.49 1.00
N ALA A 204 4.30 -4.39 0.34
CA ALA A 204 2.94 -4.06 -0.04
C ALA A 204 1.95 -5.22 -0.08
N VAL A 205 0.68 -4.88 0.16
CA VAL A 205 -0.47 -5.71 -0.20
C VAL A 205 -1.08 -5.15 -1.47
N ARG A 206 -1.25 -5.97 -2.52
CA ARG A 206 -1.67 -5.50 -3.85
C ARG A 206 -2.68 -6.38 -4.51
N SER A 207 -3.81 -5.81 -4.91
CA SER A 207 -4.84 -6.56 -5.65
C SER A 207 -5.24 -7.81 -4.88
N VAL A 208 -5.67 -7.61 -3.63
CA VAL A 208 -6.04 -8.70 -2.70
C VAL A 208 -7.49 -8.54 -2.27
N LYS A 209 -8.20 -9.66 -2.12
CA LYS A 209 -9.54 -9.69 -1.53
C LYS A 209 -9.52 -10.48 -0.22
N ILE A 210 -10.19 -9.99 0.81
CA ILE A 210 -10.24 -10.64 2.12
C ILE A 210 -11.71 -10.77 2.55
N ILE A 211 -12.17 -11.98 2.84
CA ILE A 211 -13.59 -12.28 3.00
C ILE A 211 -13.84 -13.12 4.25
N SER A 212 -14.74 -12.64 5.11
CA SER A 212 -15.44 -13.43 6.11
C SER A 212 -16.85 -13.72 5.60
N GLU A 213 -17.08 -14.96 5.20
CA GLU A 213 -18.28 -15.36 4.44
C GLU A 213 -19.57 -15.26 5.27
N ASP A 214 -19.47 -15.47 6.58
CA ASP A 214 -20.56 -15.30 7.55
C ASP A 214 -20.43 -14.03 8.41
N LYS A 215 -19.44 -13.18 8.08
CA LYS A 215 -19.10 -11.93 8.77
C LYS A 215 -18.64 -12.09 10.22
N LYS A 216 -18.35 -13.29 10.73
CA LYS A 216 -17.99 -13.51 12.13
C LYS A 216 -16.53 -13.24 12.48
N GLY A 217 -15.64 -13.12 11.48
CA GLY A 217 -14.22 -12.86 11.74
C GLY A 217 -13.99 -11.49 12.42
N THR A 218 -12.84 -11.31 13.06
CA THR A 218 -12.57 -10.07 13.81
C THR A 218 -12.10 -8.94 12.90
N THR A 219 -11.05 -9.16 12.12
CA THR A 219 -10.42 -8.12 11.30
C THR A 219 -10.06 -8.67 9.92
N GLY A 220 -10.42 -7.97 8.84
CA GLY A 220 -9.99 -8.34 7.49
C GLY A 220 -8.49 -8.12 7.31
N LEU A 221 -8.05 -6.86 7.40
CA LEU A 221 -6.64 -6.46 7.34
C LEU A 221 -6.19 -5.90 8.69
N ALA A 222 -5.41 -6.70 9.41
CA ALA A 222 -4.79 -6.32 10.67
C ALA A 222 -3.40 -5.72 10.41
N LEU A 223 -3.25 -4.45 10.77
CA LEU A 223 -1.99 -3.72 10.80
C LEU A 223 -1.67 -3.45 12.27
N THR A 224 -1.45 -4.52 13.03
CA THR A 224 -1.44 -4.50 14.49
C THR A 224 -0.22 -5.14 15.14
N HIS A 225 0.69 -5.73 14.35
CA HIS A 225 1.85 -6.43 14.91
C HIS A 225 3.13 -5.59 14.81
N GLY A 226 3.79 -5.40 15.95
CA GLY A 226 5.09 -4.75 16.03
C GLY A 226 5.15 -3.31 15.51
N GLU A 227 6.37 -2.85 15.28
CA GLU A 227 6.68 -1.58 14.65
C GLU A 227 6.47 -1.67 13.14
N LEU A 228 5.22 -1.84 12.70
CA LEU A 228 4.87 -1.96 11.28
C LEU A 228 5.05 -0.64 10.53
N GLY A 229 5.36 -0.74 9.25
CA GLY A 229 5.50 0.38 8.31
C GLY A 229 6.94 0.88 8.15
N PRO A 230 7.18 1.82 7.22
CA PRO A 230 6.21 2.28 6.24
C PRO A 230 5.93 1.18 5.22
N LEU A 231 4.70 1.14 4.73
CA LEU A 231 4.21 0.12 3.81
C LEU A 231 3.08 0.66 2.93
N LEU A 232 2.78 -0.07 1.86
CA LEU A 232 1.71 0.26 0.91
C LEU A 232 0.59 -0.80 0.92
N ILE A 233 -0.66 -0.34 0.95
CA ILE A 233 -1.83 -1.19 0.64
C ILE A 233 -2.51 -0.62 -0.60
N GLU A 234 -2.67 -1.42 -1.65
CA GLU A 234 -3.21 -0.96 -2.94
C GLU A 234 -4.24 -1.96 -3.49
N ASP A 235 -5.38 -1.45 -3.96
CA ASP A 235 -6.42 -2.24 -4.64
C ASP A 235 -6.93 -3.43 -3.78
N VAL A 236 -7.31 -3.14 -2.53
CA VAL A 236 -7.77 -4.17 -1.57
C VAL A 236 -9.28 -4.07 -1.31
N GLU A 237 -9.98 -5.20 -1.41
CA GLU A 237 -11.39 -5.34 -1.04
C GLU A 237 -11.53 -6.20 0.22
N ILE A 238 -12.23 -5.70 1.23
CA ILE A 238 -12.50 -6.43 2.48
C ILE A 238 -14.02 -6.53 2.70
N VAL A 239 -14.49 -7.75 2.98
CA VAL A 239 -15.91 -8.10 3.07
C VAL A 239 -16.20 -8.84 4.37
N GLY A 240 -17.18 -8.37 5.13
CA GLY A 240 -17.50 -8.93 6.44
C GLY A 240 -16.55 -8.43 7.53
N PHE A 241 -16.36 -9.24 8.57
CA PHE A 241 -15.56 -8.94 9.77
C PHE A 241 -16.17 -7.87 10.70
N ASP A 242 -15.70 -7.80 11.94
CA ASP A 242 -15.99 -6.64 12.80
C ASP A 242 -15.31 -5.37 12.26
N TYR A 243 -14.03 -5.49 11.89
CA TYR A 243 -13.23 -4.41 11.33
C TYR A 243 -12.78 -4.75 9.92
N GLY A 244 -12.91 -3.79 8.99
CA GLY A 244 -12.32 -3.94 7.66
C GLY A 244 -10.80 -3.85 7.77
N VAL A 245 -10.31 -2.66 8.16
CA VAL A 245 -8.90 -2.43 8.50
C VAL A 245 -8.80 -2.02 9.96
N ARG A 246 -7.86 -2.60 10.69
CA ARG A 246 -7.53 -2.19 12.07
C ARG A 246 -6.05 -1.89 12.17
N THR A 247 -5.72 -0.74 12.73
CA THR A 247 -4.33 -0.37 13.03
C THR A 247 -4.05 -0.34 14.53
N ASN A 248 -2.78 -0.37 14.91
CA ASN A 248 -2.28 0.12 16.18
C ASN A 248 -0.96 0.89 15.98
N ASN A 249 -0.38 1.36 17.09
CA ASN A 249 0.90 2.06 17.15
C ASN A 249 0.90 3.42 16.44
N GLY A 250 1.85 4.27 16.81
CA GLY A 250 1.92 5.65 16.34
C GLY A 250 3.14 5.95 15.47
N ILE A 251 3.82 4.94 14.93
CA ILE A 251 5.12 5.08 14.29
C ILE A 251 5.17 4.44 12.90
N ASN A 252 6.25 4.71 12.16
CA ASN A 252 6.51 4.49 10.73
C ASN A 252 5.51 5.02 9.69
N GLY A 253 4.21 5.09 9.99
CA GLY A 253 3.17 5.55 9.06
C GLY A 253 2.72 4.49 8.03
N ILE A 254 1.54 4.69 7.45
CA ILE A 254 0.90 3.75 6.52
C ILE A 254 0.39 4.53 5.30
N THR A 255 0.61 3.96 4.11
CA THR A 255 0.06 4.48 2.84
C THR A 255 -0.94 3.49 2.27
N MET A 256 -2.11 3.97 1.88
CA MET A 256 -3.17 3.15 1.30
C MET A 256 -3.82 3.84 0.10
N GLN A 257 -4.15 3.07 -0.93
CA GLN A 257 -4.90 3.55 -2.08
C GLN A 257 -5.91 2.51 -2.58
N ASN A 258 -7.03 2.99 -3.12
CA ASN A 258 -8.08 2.15 -3.73
C ASN A 258 -8.57 1.03 -2.79
N ILE A 259 -8.99 1.42 -1.59
CA ILE A 259 -9.46 0.48 -0.56
C ILE A 259 -10.99 0.45 -0.57
N THR A 260 -11.55 -0.76 -0.63
CA THR A 260 -13.01 -0.98 -0.50
C THR A 260 -13.30 -1.84 0.71
N VAL A 261 -14.17 -1.37 1.60
CA VAL A 261 -14.66 -2.13 2.75
C VAL A 261 -16.18 -2.20 2.74
N ARG A 262 -16.74 -3.39 3.01
CA ARG A 262 -18.19 -3.56 3.09
C ARG A 262 -18.62 -4.63 4.07
N ASP A 263 -19.81 -4.44 4.62
CA ASP A 263 -20.49 -5.39 5.49
C ASP A 263 -19.77 -5.66 6.83
N GLN A 264 -19.08 -4.66 7.40
CA GLN A 264 -18.45 -4.73 8.71
C GLN A 264 -19.47 -4.64 9.87
N ASN A 265 -19.19 -5.32 10.98
CA ASN A 265 -20.05 -5.27 12.19
C ASN A 265 -19.68 -4.13 13.15
N PHE A 266 -18.47 -3.57 13.09
CA PHE A 266 -18.03 -2.51 14.00
C PHE A 266 -17.56 -1.24 13.28
N ALA A 267 -16.60 -1.32 12.36
CA ALA A 267 -16.13 -0.17 11.59
C ALA A 267 -15.47 -0.60 10.27
N GLY A 268 -15.62 0.22 9.22
CA GLY A 268 -14.86 0.03 7.98
C GLY A 268 -13.34 0.10 8.23
N ILE A 269 -12.88 1.19 8.85
CA ILE A 269 -11.51 1.37 9.32
C ILE A 269 -11.52 1.82 10.78
N LEU A 270 -10.74 1.14 11.62
CA LEU A 270 -10.32 1.65 12.92
C LEU A 270 -8.85 2.06 12.84
N ASN A 271 -8.59 3.38 12.83
CA ASN A 271 -7.25 3.93 12.94
C ASN A 271 -6.91 4.23 14.40
N ASN A 272 -6.07 3.40 15.03
CA ASN A 272 -5.69 3.54 16.43
C ASN A 272 -4.22 3.99 16.59
N GLY A 273 -3.95 5.25 16.25
CA GLY A 273 -2.67 5.93 16.51
C GLY A 273 -1.80 6.23 15.28
N GLN A 274 -2.05 5.55 14.15
CA GLN A 274 -1.18 5.63 12.98
C GLN A 274 -1.26 6.99 12.25
N ALA A 275 -0.14 7.35 11.62
CA ALA A 275 -0.12 8.37 10.58
C ALA A 275 -0.51 7.70 9.24
N MET A 276 -1.77 7.89 8.86
CA MET A 276 -2.41 7.20 7.75
C MET A 276 -2.64 8.15 6.57
N SER A 277 -2.08 7.80 5.42
CA SER A 277 -2.28 8.47 4.14
C SER A 277 -3.17 7.59 3.27
N LEU A 278 -4.41 8.01 3.00
CA LEU A 278 -5.42 7.19 2.35
C LEU A 278 -6.05 7.94 1.17
N GLU A 279 -5.90 7.37 -0.02
CA GLU A 279 -6.51 7.86 -1.26
C GLU A 279 -7.50 6.83 -1.84
N GLY A 280 -8.62 7.26 -2.42
CA GLY A 280 -9.54 6.34 -3.10
C GLY A 280 -10.22 5.35 -2.15
N PHE A 281 -10.87 5.83 -1.09
CA PHE A 281 -11.54 4.97 -0.10
C PHE A 281 -13.05 4.83 -0.35
N ASN A 282 -13.53 3.59 -0.43
CA ASN A 282 -14.94 3.26 -0.57
C ASN A 282 -15.42 2.44 0.63
N SER A 283 -16.48 2.89 1.29
CA SER A 283 -17.13 2.15 2.38
C SER A 283 -18.61 1.97 2.11
N ILE A 284 -19.12 0.75 2.26
CA ILE A 284 -20.54 0.42 2.15
C ILE A 284 -20.95 -0.36 3.39
N ASN A 285 -21.51 0.33 4.37
CA ASN A 285 -21.58 -0.20 5.73
C ASN A 285 -22.82 0.22 6.51
N SER A 286 -23.24 -0.65 7.44
CA SER A 286 -24.21 -0.28 8.48
C SER A 286 -23.56 0.39 9.70
N VAL A 287 -22.23 0.46 9.71
CA VAL A 287 -21.37 1.09 10.74
C VAL A 287 -20.69 2.34 10.21
N SER A 288 -20.05 3.10 11.10
CA SER A 288 -19.14 4.18 10.70
C SER A 288 -18.08 3.68 9.72
N ALA A 289 -17.86 4.43 8.65
CA ALA A 289 -16.86 4.08 7.66
C ALA A 289 -15.44 4.18 8.23
N ILE A 290 -15.18 5.22 9.04
CA ILE A 290 -13.89 5.42 9.71
C ILE A 290 -14.10 5.82 11.17
N ILE A 291 -13.38 5.16 12.06
CA ILE A 291 -13.14 5.60 13.44
C ILE A 291 -11.65 5.94 13.57
N ASN A 292 -11.32 7.22 13.68
CA ASN A 292 -9.97 7.72 13.87
C ASN A 292 -9.71 7.99 15.36
N GLY A 293 -9.33 6.93 16.07
CA GLY A 293 -9.19 6.86 17.51
C GLY A 293 -10.52 6.74 18.27
N PHE A 294 -10.41 6.31 19.52
CA PHE A 294 -11.51 6.32 20.48
C PHE A 294 -11.36 7.45 21.50
N ASP A 295 -12.46 7.86 22.13
CA ASP A 295 -12.48 8.81 23.25
C ASP A 295 -12.57 8.01 24.55
N PRO A 296 -11.45 7.74 25.25
CA PRO A 296 -11.48 7.03 26.52
C PRO A 296 -11.48 8.10 27.60
N LYS A 297 -12.66 8.64 27.91
CA LYS A 297 -12.94 9.48 29.09
C LYS A 297 -11.70 9.91 29.90
N LYS A 298 -11.18 11.11 29.59
CA LYS A 298 -10.12 11.91 30.28
C LYS A 298 -8.73 11.92 29.60
N ARG A 299 -8.50 13.01 28.86
CA ARG A 299 -7.23 13.78 28.75
C ARG A 299 -6.03 13.23 27.96
N LEU A 300 -6.15 12.28 27.05
CA LEU A 300 -5.05 12.00 26.11
C LEU A 300 -5.57 11.81 24.67
N HIS A 301 -5.04 12.59 23.72
CA HIS A 301 -5.32 12.48 22.29
C HIS A 301 -4.76 11.15 21.74
N LEU A 302 -5.51 10.06 21.88
CA LEU A 302 -5.14 8.72 21.38
C LEU A 302 -5.57 8.49 19.90
N GLY A 303 -5.98 9.54 19.20
CA GLY A 303 -6.33 9.46 17.78
C GLY A 303 -5.12 9.49 16.85
N GLY A 304 -5.22 8.81 15.71
CA GLY A 304 -4.20 8.87 14.66
C GLY A 304 -4.21 10.18 13.88
N THR A 305 -3.26 10.31 12.96
CA THR A 305 -3.21 11.39 11.96
C THR A 305 -3.76 10.85 10.65
N LEU A 306 -4.95 11.30 10.25
CA LEU A 306 -5.62 10.83 9.03
C LEU A 306 -5.54 11.89 7.94
N THR A 307 -4.92 11.54 6.81
CA THR A 307 -5.01 12.27 5.55
C THR A 307 -5.88 11.45 4.60
N LEU A 308 -7.09 11.92 4.33
CA LEU A 308 -8.09 11.24 3.51
C LEU A 308 -8.36 12.02 2.22
N VAL A 309 -8.12 11.43 1.06
CA VAL A 309 -8.35 12.07 -0.24
C VAL A 309 -9.19 11.17 -1.12
N ASN A 310 -10.18 11.72 -1.82
CA ASN A 310 -11.09 10.99 -2.73
C ASN A 310 -11.77 9.80 -2.03
N ALA A 311 -12.87 10.05 -1.31
CA ALA A 311 -13.59 8.99 -0.61
C ALA A 311 -15.11 9.02 -0.81
N LYS A 312 -15.73 7.84 -0.86
CA LYS A 312 -17.18 7.64 -0.99
C LYS A 312 -17.68 6.74 0.14
N LEU A 313 -18.50 7.29 1.01
CA LEU A 313 -18.95 6.65 2.25
C LEU A 313 -20.47 6.43 2.19
N ILE A 314 -20.91 5.19 2.04
CA ILE A 314 -22.33 4.84 1.88
C ILE A 314 -22.81 4.10 3.13
N GLY A 315 -23.65 4.76 3.91
CA GLY A 315 -24.30 4.23 5.10
C GLY A 315 -25.58 3.47 4.74
N ARG A 316 -25.82 2.35 5.42
CA ARG A 316 -27.06 1.56 5.33
C ARG A 316 -27.68 1.33 6.71
N ASP A 317 -28.98 1.12 6.78
CA ASP A 317 -29.69 0.69 7.99
C ASP A 317 -29.35 1.56 9.23
N ARG A 318 -28.72 0.98 10.25
CA ARG A 318 -28.34 1.68 11.50
C ARG A 318 -27.31 2.79 11.30
N ALA A 319 -26.63 2.88 10.15
CA ALA A 319 -25.71 3.97 9.82
C ALA A 319 -26.38 5.34 9.83
N GLN A 320 -27.70 5.41 9.60
CA GLN A 320 -28.48 6.65 9.66
C GLN A 320 -28.41 7.35 11.03
N LYS A 321 -28.00 6.62 12.09
CA LYS A 321 -27.82 7.14 13.45
C LYS A 321 -26.36 7.45 13.79
N LEU A 322 -25.43 7.13 12.90
CA LEU A 322 -23.98 7.21 13.11
C LEU A 322 -23.34 8.28 12.21
N PRO A 323 -22.21 8.86 12.62
CA PRO A 323 -21.38 9.65 11.71
C PRO A 323 -20.67 8.74 10.69
N ALA A 324 -20.44 9.22 9.47
CA ALA A 324 -19.63 8.49 8.49
C ALA A 324 -18.18 8.37 8.98
N ILE A 325 -17.63 9.49 9.50
CA ILE A 325 -16.31 9.56 10.13
C ILE A 325 -16.48 10.02 11.59
N SER A 326 -15.99 9.22 12.54
CA SER A 326 -15.81 9.65 13.94
C SER A 326 -14.32 9.82 14.21
N SER A 327 -13.92 10.91 14.86
CA SER A 327 -12.52 11.16 15.17
C SER A 327 -12.30 11.83 16.52
N VAL A 328 -11.22 11.44 17.18
CA VAL A 328 -10.59 12.19 18.29
C VAL A 328 -9.19 12.71 17.92
N GLY A 329 -8.64 12.28 16.76
CA GLY A 329 -7.33 12.66 16.26
C GLY A 329 -7.35 13.75 15.20
N PHE A 330 -6.21 13.91 14.51
CA PHE A 330 -6.04 14.86 13.42
C PHE A 330 -6.68 14.35 12.14
N ILE A 331 -7.36 15.24 11.41
CA ILE A 331 -7.93 14.92 10.10
C ILE A 331 -7.62 16.06 9.13
N TYR A 332 -7.07 15.68 7.99
CA TYR A 332 -7.25 16.38 6.74
C TYR A 332 -8.11 15.51 5.81
N ALA A 333 -9.11 16.10 5.16
CA ALA A 333 -10.00 15.41 4.24
C ALA A 333 -10.23 16.25 2.97
N ARG A 334 -10.11 15.66 1.79
CA ARG A 334 -10.35 16.32 0.49
C ARG A 334 -11.17 15.42 -0.42
N ASN A 335 -12.17 15.97 -1.11
CA ASN A 335 -13.08 15.25 -2.01
C ASN A 335 -13.73 14.01 -1.35
N VAL A 336 -14.37 14.22 -0.20
CA VAL A 336 -15.10 13.15 0.51
C VAL A 336 -16.59 13.34 0.32
N THR A 337 -17.29 12.28 -0.05
CA THR A 337 -18.76 12.26 -0.14
C THR A 337 -19.33 11.20 0.79
N SER A 338 -20.51 11.48 1.36
CA SER A 338 -21.22 10.53 2.20
C SER A 338 -22.73 10.55 1.95
N SER A 339 -23.35 9.38 1.96
CA SER A 339 -24.81 9.21 1.95
C SER A 339 -25.23 8.20 3.02
N GLY A 340 -26.50 8.26 3.47
CA GLY A 340 -27.05 7.28 4.42
C GLY A 340 -26.52 7.35 5.86
N TYR A 341 -25.67 8.32 6.20
CA TYR A 341 -25.19 8.60 7.56
C TYR A 341 -25.89 9.81 8.18
N LYS A 342 -25.89 9.91 9.52
CA LYS A 342 -26.44 11.07 10.25
C LYS A 342 -25.72 12.37 9.91
N ASN A 343 -24.39 12.30 9.80
CA ASN A 343 -23.52 13.42 9.47
C ASN A 343 -22.19 12.88 8.90
N ILE A 344 -21.53 13.63 8.03
CA ILE A 344 -20.29 13.18 7.39
C ILE A 344 -19.12 13.05 8.38
N LEU A 345 -19.02 13.98 9.35
CA LEU A 345 -17.92 13.97 10.32
C LEU A 345 -18.38 14.41 11.71
N LEU A 346 -17.96 13.66 12.72
CA LEU A 346 -17.97 14.04 14.14
C LEU A 346 -16.52 14.07 14.65
N ASN A 347 -16.02 15.25 14.98
CA ASN A 347 -14.78 15.42 15.71
C ASN A 347 -15.11 15.65 17.19
N LYS A 348 -14.90 14.62 18.01
CA LYS A 348 -15.27 14.62 19.43
C LYS A 348 -14.38 15.57 20.25
N THR A 349 -13.09 15.59 19.96
CA THR A 349 -12.11 16.44 20.66
C THR A 349 -12.39 17.92 20.48
N ALA A 350 -12.75 18.33 19.26
CA ALA A 350 -13.13 19.70 18.95
C ALA A 350 -14.62 20.00 19.21
N ASN A 351 -15.38 19.03 19.72
CA ASN A 351 -16.84 19.07 19.82
C ASN A 351 -17.54 19.60 18.53
N LYS A 352 -17.00 19.20 17.36
CA LYS A 352 -17.40 19.73 16.06
C LYS A 352 -18.14 18.68 15.24
N ILE A 353 -19.34 19.03 14.80
CA ILE A 353 -20.16 18.22 13.88
C ILE A 353 -20.16 18.92 12.54
N VAL A 354 -19.75 18.20 11.48
CA VAL A 354 -19.94 18.66 10.10
C VAL A 354 -21.15 17.92 9.54
N LYS A 355 -22.23 18.69 9.31
CA LYS A 355 -23.46 18.21 8.67
C LYS A 355 -23.29 18.19 7.15
N GLY A 356 -24.20 17.52 6.44
CA GLY A 356 -24.18 17.44 4.98
C GLY A 356 -23.54 16.16 4.45
N SER A 357 -23.41 16.09 3.12
CA SER A 357 -23.03 14.91 2.35
C SER A 357 -21.68 15.03 1.63
N SER A 358 -20.95 16.14 1.79
CA SER A 358 -19.65 16.34 1.15
C SER A 358 -18.66 17.15 2.01
N LEU A 359 -17.38 16.87 1.80
CA LEU A 359 -16.24 17.67 2.24
C LEU A 359 -15.36 17.93 1.01
N ASP A 360 -15.39 19.15 0.48
CA ASP A 360 -14.52 19.54 -0.64
C ASP A 360 -13.05 19.56 -0.17
N GLU A 361 -12.78 20.32 0.90
CA GLU A 361 -11.52 20.30 1.63
C GLU A 361 -11.77 20.71 3.08
N TYR A 362 -11.31 19.89 4.02
CA TYR A 362 -11.51 20.04 5.45
C TYR A 362 -10.22 19.75 6.20
N THR A 363 -9.94 20.55 7.22
CA THR A 363 -8.88 20.32 8.19
C THR A 363 -9.44 20.49 9.60
N SER A 364 -9.02 19.64 10.53
CA SER A 364 -9.44 19.73 11.94
C SER A 364 -8.82 20.93 12.67
N HIS A 365 -7.78 21.55 12.12
CA HIS A 365 -7.10 22.73 12.66
C HIS A 365 -6.83 23.77 11.55
N PRO A 366 -6.63 25.06 11.88
CA PRO A 366 -6.31 26.07 10.88
C PRO A 366 -5.10 25.72 10.01
N SER A 367 -5.14 26.12 8.74
CA SER A 367 -3.97 26.07 7.84
C SER A 367 -2.87 27.01 8.34
N THR A 368 -1.61 26.61 8.19
CA THR A 368 -0.45 27.43 8.56
C THR A 368 0.29 27.92 7.31
N SER A 369 0.76 29.16 7.33
CA SER A 369 1.65 29.73 6.30
C SER A 369 2.57 30.76 6.93
N GLN A 370 3.74 31.01 6.32
CA GLN A 370 4.69 32.04 6.80
C GLN A 370 4.68 33.31 5.97
N LEU A 371 4.16 33.23 4.75
CA LEU A 371 3.93 34.33 3.82
C LEU A 371 2.48 34.25 3.33
N ALA A 372 1.97 35.33 2.72
CA ALA A 372 0.62 35.34 2.17
C ALA A 372 0.43 34.16 1.18
N SER A 373 -0.55 33.31 1.46
CA SER A 373 -0.76 32.03 0.78
C SER A 373 -2.24 31.63 0.91
N PRO A 374 -2.81 30.90 -0.06
CA PRO A 374 -4.15 30.32 0.07
C PRO A 374 -4.26 29.38 1.28
N SER A 375 -5.46 29.27 1.86
CA SER A 375 -5.73 28.38 3.01
C SER A 375 -6.01 26.92 2.63
N LYS A 376 -6.04 26.63 1.32
CA LYS A 376 -6.29 25.32 0.73
C LYS A 376 -5.00 24.73 0.17
N SER A 377 -4.91 23.41 0.07
CA SER A 377 -3.79 22.68 -0.54
C SER A 377 -3.58 23.04 -2.02
N LEU A 378 -2.47 22.58 -2.62
CA LEU A 378 -2.17 22.81 -4.02
C LEU A 378 -3.12 22.11 -4.98
N GLN A 379 -3.69 20.97 -4.54
CA GLN A 379 -4.57 20.12 -5.33
C GLN A 379 -3.94 19.72 -6.67
N LEU A 380 -2.69 19.25 -6.63
CA LEU A 380 -2.04 18.73 -7.83
C LEU A 380 -2.85 17.53 -8.38
N PRO A 381 -2.89 17.34 -9.72
CA PRO A 381 -3.63 16.23 -10.31
C PRO A 381 -3.18 14.89 -9.76
N ILE A 382 -4.13 14.05 -9.38
CA ILE A 382 -3.87 12.69 -8.92
C ILE A 382 -3.99 11.76 -10.12
N LYS A 383 -2.92 11.00 -10.41
CA LYS A 383 -2.91 10.02 -11.50
C LYS A 383 -2.54 8.64 -10.96
N GLN A 384 -3.30 7.63 -11.37
CA GLN A 384 -3.10 6.24 -10.99
C GLN A 384 -1.94 5.61 -11.79
N PHE A 385 -1.34 4.58 -11.21
CA PHE A 385 -0.31 3.79 -11.87
C PHE A 385 -0.83 3.22 -13.21
N PRO A 386 -0.06 3.31 -14.31
CA PRO A 386 -0.47 2.72 -15.59
C PRO A 386 -0.38 1.19 -15.55
N LYS A 387 -1.54 0.52 -15.52
CA LYS A 387 -1.62 -0.95 -15.59
C LYS A 387 -1.41 -1.43 -17.02
N LEU A 388 -0.38 -2.26 -17.24
CA LEU A 388 -0.10 -2.90 -18.53
C LEU A 388 -0.56 -4.37 -18.50
N LYS A 389 -1.02 -4.88 -19.66
CA LYS A 389 -1.26 -6.32 -19.86
C LYS A 389 0.05 -7.10 -19.74
N TRP A 390 0.01 -8.24 -19.07
CA TRP A 390 1.16 -9.16 -19.03
C TRP A 390 1.32 -9.84 -20.39
N ASP A 391 2.54 -9.82 -20.93
CA ASP A 391 2.86 -10.52 -22.17
C ASP A 391 2.95 -12.02 -21.94
N ASN A 392 2.84 -12.81 -23.01
CA ASN A 392 3.07 -14.25 -22.96
C ASN A 392 4.46 -14.54 -22.34
N PRO A 393 4.55 -15.33 -21.25
CA PRO A 393 5.82 -15.62 -20.56
C PRO A 393 6.88 -16.25 -21.47
N GLN A 394 6.47 -16.98 -22.52
CA GLN A 394 7.42 -17.56 -23.49
C GLN A 394 8.17 -16.51 -24.32
N LYS A 395 7.72 -15.26 -24.32
CA LYS A 395 8.38 -14.13 -25.02
C LYS A 395 9.32 -13.32 -24.12
N TRP A 396 9.38 -13.64 -22.83
CA TRP A 396 10.28 -12.96 -21.91
C TRP A 396 11.70 -13.49 -22.11
N VAL A 397 12.69 -12.65 -21.85
CA VAL A 397 14.10 -13.06 -21.91
C VAL A 397 14.77 -12.86 -20.55
N SER A 398 15.49 -13.87 -20.09
CA SER A 398 16.34 -13.78 -18.91
C SER A 398 17.71 -13.25 -19.28
N VAL A 399 18.30 -12.40 -18.43
CA VAL A 399 19.68 -11.92 -18.59
C VAL A 399 20.71 -13.06 -18.59
N GLU A 400 20.43 -14.19 -17.93
CA GLU A 400 21.31 -15.37 -17.92
C GLU A 400 21.49 -15.97 -19.32
N LYS A 401 20.48 -15.84 -20.20
CA LYS A 401 20.59 -16.30 -21.60
C LYS A 401 21.72 -15.59 -22.35
N PHE A 402 22.12 -14.42 -21.89
CA PHE A 402 23.14 -13.58 -22.48
C PHE A 402 24.45 -13.58 -21.68
N GLY A 403 24.59 -14.51 -20.72
CA GLY A 403 25.84 -14.73 -19.98
C GLY A 403 25.97 -13.98 -18.66
N ALA A 404 24.91 -13.36 -18.15
CA ALA A 404 24.93 -12.77 -16.82
C ALA A 404 24.98 -13.86 -15.74
N ILE A 405 25.86 -13.71 -14.74
CA ILE A 405 26.04 -14.69 -13.66
C ILE A 405 26.14 -13.91 -12.34
N GLY A 406 25.16 -14.08 -11.45
CA GLY A 406 25.20 -13.42 -10.15
C GLY A 406 26.25 -14.06 -9.22
N ASP A 407 26.79 -13.23 -8.32
CA ASP A 407 27.82 -13.58 -7.32
C ASP A 407 29.13 -14.16 -7.90
N ASP A 408 29.46 -13.94 -9.18
CA ASP A 408 30.75 -14.32 -9.78
C ASP A 408 31.81 -13.20 -9.77
N ASP A 409 31.45 -12.06 -9.15
CA ASP A 409 32.23 -10.82 -9.04
C ASP A 409 32.69 -10.20 -10.37
N LYS A 410 32.03 -10.50 -11.49
CA LYS A 410 32.26 -9.85 -12.79
C LYS A 410 31.15 -8.87 -13.15
N ASP A 411 31.48 -7.94 -14.05
CA ASP A 411 30.53 -6.97 -14.59
C ASP A 411 29.57 -7.62 -15.58
N ASP A 412 28.28 -7.63 -15.25
CA ASP A 412 27.19 -8.19 -16.06
C ASP A 412 26.60 -7.19 -17.07
N THR A 413 27.11 -5.94 -17.11
CA THR A 413 26.50 -4.85 -17.91
C THR A 413 26.28 -5.25 -19.37
N ALA A 414 27.26 -5.92 -20.00
CA ALA A 414 27.17 -6.33 -21.40
C ALA A 414 26.07 -7.37 -21.64
N ALA A 415 25.93 -8.36 -20.75
CA ALA A 415 24.90 -9.38 -20.84
C ALA A 415 23.50 -8.79 -20.64
N PHE A 416 23.35 -7.89 -19.66
CA PHE A 416 22.09 -7.17 -19.44
C PHE A 416 21.71 -6.31 -20.65
N GLN A 417 22.67 -5.58 -21.24
CA GLN A 417 22.42 -4.75 -22.41
C GLN A 417 22.01 -5.61 -23.62
N ALA A 418 22.66 -6.75 -23.84
CA ALA A 418 22.30 -7.69 -24.90
C ALA A 418 20.88 -8.26 -24.72
N ALA A 419 20.46 -8.54 -23.49
CA ALA A 419 19.09 -8.98 -23.20
C ALA A 419 18.04 -7.91 -23.53
N ILE A 420 18.33 -6.64 -23.21
CA ILE A 420 17.45 -5.51 -23.54
C ILE A 420 17.39 -5.28 -25.06
N ASP A 421 18.52 -5.39 -25.74
CA ASP A 421 18.63 -5.15 -27.18
C ASP A 421 18.12 -6.34 -28.02
N SER A 422 17.74 -7.45 -27.40
CA SER A 422 17.17 -8.63 -28.09
C SER A 422 15.80 -8.36 -28.74
N GLY A 423 15.17 -7.22 -28.43
CA GLY A 423 13.85 -6.83 -28.92
C GLY A 423 12.67 -7.39 -28.11
N ALA A 424 12.93 -8.05 -26.98
CA ALA A 424 11.90 -8.50 -26.05
C ALA A 424 11.21 -7.30 -25.38
N THR A 425 9.91 -7.43 -25.10
CA THR A 425 9.15 -6.42 -24.35
C THR A 425 9.29 -6.57 -22.83
N THR A 426 9.65 -7.77 -22.36
CA THR A 426 9.91 -8.06 -20.95
C THR A 426 11.27 -8.75 -20.79
N VAL A 427 12.14 -8.11 -19.98
CA VAL A 427 13.43 -8.67 -19.55
C VAL A 427 13.34 -8.96 -18.06
N VAL A 428 13.72 -10.19 -17.68
CA VAL A 428 13.68 -10.67 -16.30
C VAL A 428 15.08 -10.90 -15.74
N VAL A 429 15.30 -10.46 -14.50
CA VAL A 429 16.50 -10.75 -13.71
C VAL A 429 16.11 -11.84 -12.68
N PRO A 430 16.59 -13.08 -12.87
CA PRO A 430 16.09 -14.24 -12.14
C PRO A 430 16.51 -14.24 -10.67
N GLY A 431 15.54 -14.38 -9.77
CA GLY A 431 15.75 -14.43 -8.33
C GLY A 431 16.53 -15.65 -7.85
N GLY A 432 17.18 -15.52 -6.69
CA GLY A 432 17.96 -16.61 -6.12
C GLY A 432 19.26 -16.96 -6.81
N LYS A 433 19.69 -16.09 -7.74
CA LYS A 433 20.98 -16.18 -8.41
C LYS A 433 22.02 -15.26 -7.77
N GLY A 434 21.71 -14.70 -6.60
CA GLY A 434 22.61 -13.79 -5.90
C GLY A 434 22.51 -12.34 -6.36
N THR A 435 23.66 -11.70 -6.46
CA THR A 435 23.81 -10.28 -6.79
C THR A 435 24.52 -10.13 -8.13
N PHE A 436 23.91 -9.40 -9.07
CA PHE A 436 24.53 -9.05 -10.35
C PHE A 436 25.24 -7.69 -10.25
N ILE A 437 26.33 -7.51 -11.00
CA ILE A 437 27.12 -6.27 -10.99
C ILE A 437 26.87 -5.46 -12.26
N ILE A 438 26.56 -4.19 -12.10
CA ILE A 438 26.49 -3.21 -13.20
C ILE A 438 27.54 -2.13 -12.95
N ASP A 439 28.68 -2.24 -13.63
CA ASP A 439 29.79 -1.27 -13.53
C ASP A 439 29.88 -0.32 -14.73
N GLY A 440 29.15 -0.60 -15.82
CA GLY A 440 29.05 0.26 -17.01
C GLY A 440 27.72 1.04 -17.12
N SER A 441 27.39 1.49 -18.33
CA SER A 441 26.13 2.19 -18.64
C SER A 441 25.13 1.21 -19.26
N LEU A 442 24.07 0.88 -18.52
CA LEU A 442 22.97 0.02 -18.96
C LEU A 442 21.77 0.88 -19.40
N ARG A 443 21.32 0.74 -20.65
CA ARG A 443 20.26 1.57 -21.25
C ARG A 443 18.98 0.76 -21.42
N LEU A 444 17.94 1.12 -20.68
CA LEU A 444 16.60 0.52 -20.77
C LEU A 444 15.83 1.14 -21.96
N ARG A 445 16.07 0.60 -23.17
CA ARG A 445 15.68 1.21 -24.46
C ARG A 445 14.86 0.27 -25.36
N GLY A 446 14.62 0.72 -26.59
CA GLY A 446 14.02 -0.10 -27.65
C GLY A 446 12.56 -0.46 -27.36
N LYS A 447 12.22 -1.74 -27.47
CA LYS A 447 10.86 -2.27 -27.26
C LYS A 447 10.54 -2.61 -25.80
N LEU A 448 11.46 -2.36 -24.88
CA LEU A 448 11.32 -2.75 -23.48
C LEU A 448 10.15 -2.02 -22.80
N GLU A 449 9.21 -2.78 -22.26
CA GLU A 449 8.06 -2.32 -21.47
C GLU A 449 8.19 -2.73 -20.00
N ARG A 450 8.85 -3.86 -19.72
CA ARG A 450 9.09 -4.35 -18.36
C ARG A 450 10.54 -4.80 -18.17
N PHE A 451 11.17 -4.23 -17.16
CA PHE A 451 12.42 -4.71 -16.59
C PHE A 451 12.10 -5.15 -15.15
N ILE A 452 12.14 -6.45 -14.88
CA ILE A 452 11.62 -7.00 -13.62
C ILE A 452 12.63 -7.94 -12.98
N SER A 453 12.79 -7.83 -11.66
CA SER A 453 13.46 -8.84 -10.85
C SER A 453 12.44 -9.81 -10.24
N THR A 454 12.80 -11.08 -10.12
CA THR A 454 12.02 -12.08 -9.38
C THR A 454 12.69 -12.44 -8.04
N GLY A 455 13.54 -11.56 -7.53
CA GLY A 455 14.25 -11.76 -6.27
C GLY A 455 15.76 -11.52 -6.28
N ALA A 456 16.31 -11.09 -7.41
CA ALA A 456 17.73 -10.80 -7.57
C ALA A 456 18.08 -9.41 -7.02
N ALA A 457 19.32 -9.29 -6.54
CA ALA A 457 19.89 -8.01 -6.14
C ALA A 457 20.84 -7.46 -7.21
N LEU A 458 21.01 -6.14 -7.22
CA LEU A 458 22.00 -5.43 -8.04
C LEU A 458 23.03 -4.73 -7.15
N LYS A 459 24.28 -4.69 -7.58
CA LYS A 459 25.35 -3.82 -7.04
C LYS A 459 26.16 -3.22 -8.19
N GLY A 460 27.05 -2.29 -7.88
CA GLY A 460 28.04 -1.78 -8.84
C GLY A 460 28.31 -0.30 -8.69
N LYS A 461 29.07 0.26 -9.62
CA LYS A 461 29.43 1.68 -9.70
C LYS A 461 28.99 2.37 -11.01
N GLY A 462 28.30 1.62 -11.87
CA GLY A 462 27.81 2.09 -13.15
C GLY A 462 26.52 2.91 -13.06
N GLU A 463 25.80 2.94 -14.16
CA GLU A 463 24.50 3.60 -14.27
C GLU A 463 23.45 2.74 -14.99
N ILE A 464 22.19 2.85 -14.56
CA ILE A 464 21.04 2.31 -15.29
C ILE A 464 20.16 3.45 -15.75
N VAL A 465 20.02 3.61 -17.06
CA VAL A 465 19.35 4.74 -17.70
C VAL A 465 18.02 4.28 -18.28
N ALA A 466 16.91 4.72 -17.70
CA ALA A 466 15.62 4.72 -18.37
C ALA A 466 15.67 5.69 -19.55
N ASP A 467 15.79 5.14 -20.75
CA ASP A 467 16.04 5.87 -21.99
C ASP A 467 14.77 5.92 -22.87
N LYS A 468 14.90 6.59 -24.01
CA LYS A 468 13.91 6.60 -25.09
C LYS A 468 13.63 5.17 -25.55
N GLY A 469 12.37 4.91 -25.89
CA GLY A 469 11.93 3.61 -26.39
C GLY A 469 10.70 3.77 -27.28
N SER A 470 10.41 2.72 -28.07
CA SER A 470 9.27 2.72 -28.98
C SER A 470 7.92 2.48 -28.28
N LYS A 471 7.96 2.13 -27.00
CA LYS A 471 6.78 1.85 -26.17
C LYS A 471 6.52 3.00 -25.22
N SER A 472 5.24 3.34 -25.02
CA SER A 472 4.82 4.53 -24.26
C SER A 472 5.09 4.45 -22.76
N THR A 473 5.33 3.24 -22.23
CA THR A 473 5.53 2.99 -20.81
C THR A 473 6.68 2.01 -20.59
N LEU A 474 7.51 2.29 -19.57
CA LEU A 474 8.50 1.37 -19.02
C LEU A 474 8.21 1.16 -17.53
N ILE A 475 8.05 -0.11 -17.11
CA ILE A 475 7.91 -0.50 -15.72
C ILE A 475 9.21 -1.19 -15.27
N ILE A 476 9.78 -0.70 -14.18
CA ILE A 476 10.94 -1.24 -13.48
C ILE A 476 10.47 -1.74 -12.12
N GLU A 477 10.57 -3.03 -11.86
CA GLU A 477 9.87 -3.64 -10.70
C GLU A 477 10.71 -4.66 -9.91
N ASN A 478 10.51 -4.68 -8.58
CA ASN A 478 11.04 -5.65 -7.61
C ASN A 478 12.57 -5.66 -7.41
N PHE A 479 13.25 -4.54 -7.71
CA PHE A 479 14.71 -4.49 -7.56
C PHE A 479 15.15 -4.15 -6.13
N ILE A 480 16.12 -4.94 -5.66
CA ILE A 480 16.89 -4.64 -4.46
C ILE A 480 18.29 -4.21 -4.90
N VAL A 481 18.70 -3.01 -4.50
CA VAL A 481 20.09 -2.56 -4.65
C VAL A 481 20.81 -2.87 -3.34
N ARG A 482 21.99 -3.50 -3.42
CA ARG A 482 22.77 -3.82 -2.21
C ARG A 482 23.26 -2.54 -1.53
N TYR A 483 23.25 -2.59 -0.19
CA TYR A 483 23.78 -1.52 0.64
C TYR A 483 25.24 -1.22 0.29
N GLY A 484 25.60 0.07 0.25
CA GLY A 484 26.93 0.53 -0.14
C GLY A 484 27.19 0.56 -1.66
N SER A 485 26.25 0.11 -2.49
CA SER A 485 26.34 0.24 -3.95
C SER A 485 26.42 1.71 -4.37
N LYS A 486 27.23 1.99 -5.41
CA LYS A 486 27.35 3.31 -6.05
C LYS A 486 26.53 3.41 -7.33
N LEU A 487 25.73 2.39 -7.65
CA LEU A 487 24.91 2.32 -8.85
C LEU A 487 23.91 3.47 -8.90
N MET A 488 23.98 4.26 -9.96
CA MET A 488 23.09 5.41 -10.17
C MET A 488 22.00 5.09 -11.18
N TRP A 489 20.75 5.40 -10.84
CA TRP A 489 19.66 5.32 -11.81
C TRP A 489 19.36 6.68 -12.37
N LYS A 490 19.18 6.73 -13.69
CA LYS A 490 18.86 7.94 -14.43
C LYS A 490 17.58 7.74 -15.22
N ASN A 491 16.75 8.78 -15.28
CA ASN A 491 15.61 8.83 -16.18
C ASN A 491 15.76 10.02 -17.13
N VAL A 492 15.94 9.74 -18.42
CA VAL A 492 16.00 10.75 -19.49
C VAL A 492 14.88 10.53 -20.51
N ALA A 493 13.92 9.68 -20.19
CA ALA A 493 12.89 9.24 -21.10
C ALA A 493 11.85 10.33 -21.36
N ASN A 494 11.34 10.36 -22.59
CA ASN A 494 10.16 11.13 -22.99
C ASN A 494 8.87 10.29 -22.97
N ARG A 495 8.94 9.12 -22.32
CA ARG A 495 7.84 8.15 -22.15
C ARG A 495 7.56 7.97 -20.67
N THR A 496 6.42 7.38 -20.33
CA THR A 496 6.08 7.09 -18.93
C THR A 496 7.09 6.10 -18.35
N VAL A 497 7.65 6.40 -17.17
CA VAL A 497 8.55 5.49 -16.45
C VAL A 497 7.97 5.21 -15.07
N VAL A 498 8.04 3.95 -14.66
CA VAL A 498 7.59 3.54 -13.33
C VAL A 498 8.66 2.77 -12.59
N TYR A 499 8.88 3.14 -11.33
CA TYR A 499 9.68 2.40 -10.36
C TYR A 499 8.74 1.83 -9.28
N ARG A 500 8.70 0.50 -9.14
CA ARG A 500 7.75 -0.19 -8.26
C ARG A 500 8.43 -1.26 -7.40
N SER A 501 8.17 -1.28 -6.10
CA SER A 501 8.81 -2.21 -5.15
C SER A 501 10.33 -2.15 -5.26
N ILE A 502 10.88 -1.00 -4.90
CA ILE A 502 12.31 -0.71 -5.02
C ILE A 502 12.94 -0.53 -3.64
N LEU A 503 14.13 -1.10 -3.45
CA LEU A 503 14.89 -0.96 -2.22
C LEU A 503 16.30 -0.42 -2.49
N GLN A 504 16.66 0.67 -1.81
CA GLN A 504 17.97 1.35 -1.78
C GLN A 504 18.46 1.97 -3.09
N LEU A 505 17.55 2.50 -3.92
CA LEU A 505 17.89 3.14 -5.20
C LEU A 505 18.25 4.64 -5.05
N ASN A 506 19.16 5.14 -5.90
CA ASN A 506 19.40 6.57 -6.15
C ASN A 506 18.87 6.96 -7.53
N LEU A 507 18.05 8.00 -7.64
CA LEU A 507 17.43 8.43 -8.90
C LEU A 507 17.73 9.88 -9.26
N GLU A 508 18.22 10.10 -10.47
CA GLU A 508 18.23 11.41 -11.13
C GLU A 508 17.31 11.40 -12.36
N SER A 509 16.26 12.20 -12.34
CA SER A 509 15.29 12.31 -13.43
C SER A 509 15.38 13.67 -14.10
N ASN A 510 15.73 13.63 -15.38
CA ASN A 510 15.70 14.75 -16.31
C ASN A 510 14.74 14.51 -17.49
N GLY A 511 13.97 13.42 -17.44
CA GLY A 511 12.98 13.05 -18.45
C GLY A 511 11.81 14.03 -18.54
N THR A 512 11.07 13.98 -19.64
CA THR A 512 9.85 14.77 -19.86
C THR A 512 8.58 13.93 -19.76
N GLY A 513 8.71 12.60 -19.76
CA GLY A 513 7.58 11.70 -19.56
C GLY A 513 7.18 11.63 -18.08
N ASP A 514 5.92 11.25 -17.87
CA ASP A 514 5.35 11.01 -16.54
C ASP A 514 6.19 10.00 -15.75
N LEU A 515 6.46 10.29 -14.47
CA LEU A 515 7.22 9.43 -13.59
C LEU A 515 6.34 8.94 -12.43
N PHE A 516 6.31 7.62 -12.23
CA PHE A 516 5.65 7.00 -11.09
C PHE A 516 6.69 6.31 -10.20
N ILE A 517 6.57 6.51 -8.90
CA ILE A 517 7.37 5.83 -7.88
C ILE A 517 6.40 5.25 -6.85
N ASP A 518 6.47 3.96 -6.61
CA ASP A 518 5.54 3.28 -5.72
C ASP A 518 6.24 2.23 -4.88
N ASP A 519 5.98 2.23 -3.56
CA ASP A 519 6.55 1.27 -2.62
C ASP A 519 8.07 1.24 -2.70
N ALA A 520 8.70 2.33 -2.29
CA ALA A 520 10.09 2.59 -2.63
C ALA A 520 10.89 3.14 -1.44
N THR A 521 11.89 2.36 -1.01
CA THR A 521 12.99 2.88 -0.20
C THR A 521 14.11 3.34 -1.10
N MET A 522 14.44 4.63 -1.04
CA MET A 522 15.46 5.26 -1.88
C MET A 522 16.43 6.06 -1.01
N GLN A 523 17.55 6.47 -1.56
CA GLN A 523 18.56 7.23 -0.81
C GLN A 523 18.48 8.72 -1.19
N LYS A 524 18.65 8.98 -2.50
CA LYS A 524 18.65 10.31 -3.11
C LYS A 524 17.72 10.36 -4.32
N LEU A 525 16.91 11.42 -4.40
CA LEU A 525 16.01 11.70 -5.51
C LEU A 525 16.25 13.11 -6.04
N ARG A 526 16.51 13.24 -7.35
CA ARG A 526 16.69 14.52 -8.04
C ARG A 526 15.73 14.61 -9.20
N PHE A 527 14.79 15.56 -9.15
CA PHE A 527 13.85 15.85 -10.21
C PHE A 527 14.23 17.19 -10.82
N LEU A 528 14.80 17.15 -12.02
CA LEU A 528 15.58 18.26 -12.57
C LEU A 528 14.93 18.92 -13.80
N ASN A 529 13.83 18.35 -14.29
CA ASN A 529 13.13 18.86 -15.48
C ASN A 529 11.79 19.51 -15.11
N PRO A 530 11.62 20.83 -15.33
CA PRO A 530 10.39 21.53 -15.01
C PRO A 530 9.13 21.07 -15.77
N ALA A 531 9.30 20.36 -16.89
CA ALA A 531 8.19 19.82 -17.65
C ALA A 531 7.64 18.48 -17.09
N GLN A 532 8.34 17.87 -16.13
CA GLN A 532 8.00 16.54 -15.65
C GLN A 532 6.88 16.55 -14.60
N ASN A 533 5.94 15.59 -14.73
CA ASN A 533 4.98 15.26 -13.68
C ASN A 533 5.39 13.98 -12.97
N ILE A 534 5.27 13.98 -11.65
CA ILE A 534 5.79 12.93 -10.79
C ILE A 534 4.74 12.56 -9.74
N TRP A 535 4.41 11.28 -9.66
CA TRP A 535 3.53 10.73 -8.63
C TRP A 535 4.27 9.67 -7.82
N ALA A 536 4.45 9.95 -6.53
CA ALA A 536 5.07 9.04 -5.59
C ALA A 536 4.05 8.53 -4.56
N ARG A 537 4.14 7.25 -4.20
CA ARG A 537 3.29 6.62 -3.18
C ARG A 537 4.15 5.74 -2.29
N GLN A 538 4.00 5.87 -0.98
CA GLN A 538 4.89 5.22 -0.01
C GLN A 538 6.34 5.53 -0.38
N LEU A 539 6.69 6.82 -0.39
CA LEU A 539 8.05 7.25 -0.70
C LEU A 539 8.87 7.25 0.59
N ASN A 540 9.91 6.42 0.64
CA ASN A 540 10.79 6.30 1.81
C ASN A 540 12.24 6.68 1.49
N PRO A 541 12.62 7.97 1.43
CA PRO A 541 14.02 8.32 1.28
C PRO A 541 14.77 8.25 2.61
N GLU A 542 15.92 7.57 2.66
CA GLU A 542 16.70 7.32 3.90
C GLU A 542 18.18 7.73 3.82
N GLY A 543 18.55 8.55 2.82
CA GLY A 543 19.90 9.13 2.75
C GLY A 543 20.15 10.15 3.87
N ASP A 544 21.40 10.26 4.33
CA ASP A 544 21.78 11.15 5.46
C ASP A 544 22.93 12.10 5.16
N SER A 545 23.54 12.00 3.98
CA SER A 545 24.68 12.84 3.58
C SER A 545 24.26 14.17 2.95
N GLU A 546 23.08 14.23 2.32
CA GLU A 546 22.58 15.38 1.58
C GLU A 546 21.04 15.44 1.58
N THR A 547 20.46 16.47 0.97
CA THR A 547 19.00 16.59 0.80
C THR A 547 18.40 15.32 0.18
N ASN A 548 17.34 14.78 0.77
CA ASN A 548 16.74 13.54 0.29
C ASN A 548 16.08 13.71 -1.08
N VAL A 549 15.11 14.62 -1.19
CA VAL A 549 14.38 14.91 -2.42
C VAL A 549 14.65 16.35 -2.87
N VAL A 550 15.16 16.53 -4.08
CA VAL A 550 15.24 17.85 -4.73
C VAL A 550 14.24 17.88 -5.86
N ASN A 551 13.29 18.80 -5.77
CA ASN A 551 12.38 19.18 -6.84
C ASN A 551 12.82 20.53 -7.42
N ASN A 552 13.53 20.50 -8.55
CA ASN A 552 13.99 21.67 -9.27
C ASN A 552 13.06 21.96 -10.47
N GLY A 553 11.87 22.48 -10.16
CA GLY A 553 10.90 22.96 -11.16
C GLY A 553 9.79 21.99 -11.57
N ALA A 554 9.85 20.70 -11.19
CA ALA A 554 8.87 19.70 -11.58
C ALA A 554 7.54 19.80 -10.78
N LYS A 555 6.51 19.09 -11.25
CA LYS A 555 5.25 18.87 -10.51
C LYS A 555 5.35 17.54 -9.75
N LEU A 556 5.54 17.60 -8.43
CA LEU A 556 5.74 16.45 -7.55
C LEU A 556 4.54 16.27 -6.62
N TRP A 557 3.85 15.15 -6.77
CA TRP A 557 2.76 14.72 -5.90
C TRP A 557 3.18 13.48 -5.11
N ILE A 558 2.99 13.47 -3.79
CA ILE A 558 3.37 12.38 -2.90
C ILE A 558 2.18 11.99 -2.02
N LEU A 559 1.83 10.70 -1.97
CA LEU A 559 0.94 10.12 -0.97
C LEU A 559 1.76 9.24 -0.03
N GLY A 560 1.84 9.63 1.24
CA GLY A 560 2.62 8.91 2.25
C GLY A 560 4.14 9.05 2.04
N LEU A 561 4.74 9.96 2.79
CA LEU A 561 6.19 10.08 2.95
C LEU A 561 6.62 9.38 4.25
N LYS A 562 7.69 8.57 4.21
CA LYS A 562 8.46 8.22 5.42
C LYS A 562 9.90 8.64 5.24
N THR A 563 10.55 9.23 6.24
CA THR A 563 12.00 9.47 6.17
C THR A 563 12.57 9.61 7.58
N GLU A 564 13.88 9.71 7.70
CA GLU A 564 14.61 9.76 8.98
C GLU A 564 15.94 10.50 8.85
N LYS A 565 16.64 10.71 9.98
CA LYS A 565 17.97 11.36 10.05
C LYS A 565 17.98 12.85 9.69
N GLY A 566 19.14 13.49 9.83
CA GLY A 566 19.33 14.91 9.49
C GLY A 566 19.12 15.22 8.01
N LYS A 567 19.44 16.46 7.61
CA LYS A 567 19.24 17.00 6.25
C LYS A 567 17.78 17.32 5.91
N ILE A 568 17.68 18.16 4.88
CA ILE A 568 16.43 18.61 4.30
C ILE A 568 15.77 17.42 3.60
N LYS A 569 14.48 17.21 3.88
CA LYS A 569 13.74 16.08 3.33
C LYS A 569 13.24 16.37 1.93
N ILE A 570 12.73 17.58 1.73
CA ILE A 570 12.32 18.06 0.41
C ILE A 570 12.76 19.51 0.24
N ASP A 571 13.51 19.76 -0.83
CA ASP A 571 13.85 21.11 -1.30
C ASP A 571 13.14 21.36 -2.64
N THR A 572 12.21 22.33 -2.66
CA THR A 572 11.44 22.70 -3.85
C THR A 572 11.86 24.09 -4.33
N THR A 573 12.36 24.15 -5.56
CA THR A 573 12.95 25.37 -6.15
C THR A 573 12.45 25.62 -7.57
N ASN A 574 12.89 26.72 -8.18
CA ASN A 574 12.72 27.03 -9.61
C ASN A 574 11.27 26.93 -10.10
N LYS A 575 10.32 27.53 -9.36
CA LYS A 575 8.88 27.52 -9.68
C LYS A 575 8.24 26.12 -9.70
N GLY A 576 8.89 25.11 -9.12
CA GLY A 576 8.34 23.77 -8.97
C GLY A 576 7.13 23.72 -8.03
N PHE A 577 6.38 22.64 -8.14
CA PHE A 577 5.21 22.37 -7.30
C PHE A 577 5.44 21.07 -6.52
N THR A 578 5.32 21.11 -5.20
CA THR A 578 5.34 19.89 -4.37
C THR A 578 4.11 19.80 -3.48
N GLU A 579 3.32 18.73 -3.63
CA GLU A 579 2.23 18.40 -2.71
C GLU A 579 2.53 17.08 -1.99
N VAL A 580 2.61 17.12 -0.66
CA VAL A 580 2.74 15.93 0.19
C VAL A 580 1.43 15.70 0.93
N LEU A 581 0.84 14.53 0.73
CA LEU A 581 -0.40 14.08 1.34
C LEU A 581 -0.11 12.94 2.32
N GLY A 582 0.07 13.32 3.57
CA GLY A 582 0.38 12.45 4.69
C GLY A 582 1.83 11.99 4.72
N GLY A 583 2.32 11.74 5.93
CA GLY A 583 3.65 11.16 6.12
C GLY A 583 4.03 11.04 7.59
N LEU A 584 5.08 10.28 7.86
CA LEU A 584 5.71 10.19 9.16
C LEU A 584 7.22 10.32 9.06
N ILE A 585 7.82 11.16 9.89
CA ILE A 585 9.25 11.42 9.87
C ILE A 585 9.85 11.06 11.22
N TYR A 586 10.98 10.38 11.20
CA TYR A 586 11.79 10.17 12.39
C TYR A 586 12.81 11.27 12.56
N ALA A 587 12.78 11.92 13.72
CA ALA A 587 13.95 12.59 14.26
C ALA A 587 14.77 11.52 14.98
N ALA A 588 15.71 10.94 14.23
CA ALA A 588 16.60 9.88 14.70
C ALA A 588 18.02 10.25 14.28
N GLY A 589 18.95 10.36 15.24
CA GLY A 589 20.30 10.84 14.96
C GLY A 589 20.38 12.37 14.84
N ARG A 590 21.60 12.87 14.66
CA ARG A 590 21.91 14.29 14.83
C ARG A 590 21.16 15.19 13.85
N GLN A 591 20.42 16.17 14.37
CA GLN A 591 19.76 17.21 13.59
C GLN A 591 20.60 18.50 13.61
N ASP A 592 20.78 19.15 12.46
CA ASP A 592 21.29 20.52 12.44
C ASP A 592 20.11 21.47 12.70
N PRO A 593 20.08 22.21 13.83
CA PRO A 593 18.98 23.10 14.14
C PRO A 593 18.81 24.26 13.14
N LYS A 594 19.78 24.48 12.24
CA LYS A 594 19.72 25.47 11.15
C LYS A 594 19.11 24.93 9.87
N GLU A 595 19.08 23.60 9.68
CA GLU A 595 18.51 22.99 8.49
C GLU A 595 16.98 22.84 8.65
N PRO A 596 16.19 23.32 7.68
CA PRO A 596 14.75 23.08 7.69
C PRO A 596 14.44 21.64 7.24
N LEU A 597 13.38 21.06 7.81
CA LEU A 597 12.83 19.79 7.35
C LEU A 597 12.35 19.91 5.89
N PHE A 598 11.62 20.97 5.56
CA PHE A 598 11.20 21.30 4.21
C PHE A 598 11.64 22.70 3.80
N ARG A 599 12.15 22.84 2.57
CA ARG A 599 12.53 24.13 2.00
C ARG A 599 11.74 24.45 0.74
N ILE A 600 11.28 25.69 0.64
CA ILE A 600 10.60 26.26 -0.53
C ILE A 600 11.35 27.53 -0.94
N VAL A 601 11.92 27.56 -2.15
CA VAL A 601 12.62 28.74 -2.67
C VAL A 601 12.05 29.16 -4.02
N ASN A 602 11.32 30.27 -4.05
CA ASN A 602 10.68 30.80 -5.27
C ASN A 602 9.87 29.71 -6.01
N ALA A 603 9.15 28.91 -5.24
CA ALA A 603 8.41 27.74 -5.68
C ALA A 603 7.09 27.62 -4.90
N SER A 604 6.36 26.54 -5.11
CA SER A 604 5.04 26.30 -4.51
C SER A 604 5.00 24.95 -3.81
N ALA A 605 4.59 24.91 -2.55
CA ALA A 605 4.40 23.65 -1.85
C ALA A 605 3.19 23.63 -0.90
N ALA A 606 2.63 22.44 -0.73
CA ALA A 606 1.68 22.13 0.33
C ALA A 606 2.12 20.84 1.05
N PHE A 607 2.18 20.90 2.39
CA PHE A 607 2.51 19.74 3.23
C PHE A 607 1.32 19.44 4.13
N VAL A 608 0.76 18.24 4.00
CA VAL A 608 -0.50 17.86 4.61
C VAL A 608 -0.30 16.63 5.48
N GLY A 609 -0.80 16.67 6.72
CA GLY A 609 -0.81 15.52 7.63
C GLY A 609 0.56 14.88 7.85
N VAL A 610 1.64 15.67 7.82
CA VAL A 610 2.99 15.19 8.08
C VAL A 610 3.22 15.17 9.59
N ALA A 611 3.39 13.99 10.15
CA ALA A 611 3.68 13.78 11.56
C ALA A 611 5.18 13.48 11.77
N ASP A 612 5.70 13.77 12.96
CA ASP A 612 6.99 13.24 13.40
C ASP A 612 6.87 12.38 14.67
N THR A 613 7.96 11.68 14.93
CA THR A 613 8.27 10.93 16.15
C THR A 613 9.78 11.09 16.38
N TYR A 614 10.20 11.18 17.63
CA TYR A 614 11.62 11.27 17.98
C TYR A 614 12.02 10.18 18.96
N PHE A 615 13.28 9.74 18.87
CA PHE A 615 13.86 8.70 19.73
C PHE A 615 14.98 9.22 20.63
N ASP A 616 15.55 10.37 20.26
CA ASP A 616 16.41 11.21 21.07
C ASP A 616 15.73 12.59 21.20
N GLN A 617 16.11 13.40 22.20
CA GLN A 617 15.56 14.76 22.34
C GLN A 617 16.01 15.71 21.20
N ASP A 618 16.81 15.21 20.26
CA ASP A 618 17.31 15.96 19.11
C ASP A 618 16.25 15.96 17.99
N THR A 619 15.55 17.08 17.87
CA THR A 619 14.37 17.20 17.00
C THR A 619 14.55 18.26 15.92
N TYR A 620 13.81 18.15 14.83
CA TYR A 620 13.77 19.20 13.81
C TYR A 620 13.24 20.52 14.39
N GLN A 621 14.10 21.52 14.47
CA GLN A 621 13.76 22.84 15.03
C GLN A 621 13.03 23.73 14.03
N ILE A 622 13.37 23.62 12.75
CA ILE A 622 12.72 24.35 11.66
C ILE A 622 11.96 23.34 10.80
N TRP A 623 10.64 23.46 10.75
CA TRP A 623 9.78 22.57 9.96
C TRP A 623 9.67 23.02 8.52
N VAL A 624 9.51 24.33 8.29
CA VAL A 624 9.43 24.88 6.94
C VAL A 624 10.24 26.17 6.87
N GLU A 625 11.08 26.30 5.85
CA GLU A 625 11.72 27.55 5.44
C GLU A 625 11.18 27.94 4.06
N GLU A 626 10.51 29.08 3.98
CA GLU A 626 9.92 29.60 2.74
C GLU A 626 10.62 30.91 2.33
N THR A 627 11.12 30.95 1.10
CA THR A 627 11.71 32.14 0.48
C THR A 627 10.91 32.55 -0.75
N ARG A 628 10.49 33.82 -0.80
CA ARG A 628 9.79 34.44 -1.92
C ARG A 628 10.43 35.78 -2.29
N GLY A 629 11.00 35.85 -3.49
CA GLY A 629 11.89 36.94 -3.87
C GLY A 629 13.06 37.02 -2.89
N SER A 630 13.20 38.15 -2.20
CA SER A 630 14.22 38.38 -1.16
C SER A 630 13.73 38.11 0.26
N LYS A 631 12.47 37.74 0.47
CA LYS A 631 11.89 37.53 1.81
C LYS A 631 11.95 36.05 2.21
N THR A 632 12.61 35.75 3.31
CA THR A 632 12.66 34.41 3.91
C THR A 632 11.95 34.38 5.27
N LYS A 633 11.14 33.35 5.51
CA LYS A 633 10.46 33.10 6.79
C LYS A 633 10.54 31.63 7.18
N LYS A 634 10.40 31.36 8.48
CA LYS A 634 10.58 30.04 9.08
C LYS A 634 9.40 29.68 9.98
N LEU A 635 8.83 28.49 9.78
CA LEU A 635 7.96 27.83 10.73
C LEU A 635 8.82 26.98 11.67
N THR A 636 8.88 27.35 12.94
CA THR A 636 9.63 26.67 13.99
C THR A 636 8.77 25.64 14.71
N ARG A 637 9.40 24.62 15.30
CA ARG A 637 8.75 23.46 15.95
C ARG A 637 7.70 23.85 16.99
N ASP A 638 7.97 24.89 17.78
CA ASP A 638 7.09 25.42 18.83
C ASP A 638 5.73 25.91 18.30
N LYS A 639 5.64 26.18 17.00
CA LYS A 639 4.41 26.61 16.31
C LYS A 639 3.69 25.48 15.60
N VAL A 640 4.19 24.24 15.71
CA VAL A 640 3.59 23.04 15.11
C VAL A 640 2.80 22.29 16.18
N LEU A 641 1.66 21.72 15.80
CA LEU A 641 0.74 21.07 16.72
C LEU A 641 1.39 19.86 17.41
N ASP A 642 1.15 19.69 18.70
CA ASP A 642 1.61 18.52 19.46
C ASP A 642 0.90 17.24 19.02
N ARG A 643 1.66 16.14 18.89
CA ARG A 643 1.15 14.82 18.51
C ARG A 643 1.49 13.79 19.59
N MET A 644 0.54 13.58 20.49
CA MET A 644 0.70 12.64 21.62
C MET A 644 0.87 11.18 21.19
N ALA A 645 0.17 10.72 20.15
CA ALA A 645 0.13 9.31 19.72
C ALA A 645 1.50 8.71 19.32
N GLY A 646 2.51 9.56 19.07
CA GLY A 646 3.87 9.10 18.79
C GLY A 646 4.88 10.16 19.16
N ASN A 647 4.74 10.73 20.37
CA ASN A 647 5.62 11.67 21.07
C ASN A 647 6.11 12.93 20.31
N GLY A 648 5.65 13.21 19.10
CA GLY A 648 6.14 14.29 18.25
C GLY A 648 5.15 15.44 18.04
N ARG A 649 5.08 15.90 16.79
CA ARG A 649 4.36 17.04 16.26
C ARG A 649 3.64 16.64 14.97
N VAL A 650 2.71 17.46 14.52
CA VAL A 650 2.01 17.29 13.25
C VAL A 650 1.82 18.61 12.51
N LEU A 651 2.30 18.64 11.27
CA LEU A 651 2.01 19.68 10.31
C LEU A 651 0.75 19.27 9.53
N LEU A 652 -0.41 19.69 10.04
CA LEU A 652 -1.69 19.23 9.49
C LEU A 652 -1.97 19.78 8.09
N LEU A 653 -1.73 21.08 7.89
CA LEU A 653 -1.78 21.73 6.59
C LEU A 653 -0.87 22.96 6.60
N TYR A 654 0.23 22.89 5.85
CA TYR A 654 1.04 24.05 5.50
C TYR A 654 0.83 24.42 4.04
N THR A 655 0.69 25.71 3.75
CA THR A 655 0.64 26.24 2.39
C THR A 655 1.71 27.31 2.20
N GLY A 656 2.55 27.15 1.18
CA GLY A 656 3.56 28.13 0.78
C GLY A 656 3.57 28.30 -0.73
N PHE A 657 2.61 29.04 -1.27
CA PHE A 657 2.49 29.31 -2.70
C PHE A 657 1.66 30.56 -3.01
N GLU A 658 1.88 31.16 -4.19
CA GLU A 658 1.08 32.30 -4.70
C GLU A 658 0.14 31.91 -5.83
N LYS A 659 0.52 30.90 -6.61
CA LYS A 659 -0.17 30.49 -7.82
C LYS A 659 -0.57 29.04 -7.68
N LEU A 660 -1.83 28.76 -7.97
CA LEU A 660 -2.25 27.39 -8.19
C LEU A 660 -1.54 26.83 -9.44
N PRO A 661 -1.26 25.53 -9.48
CA PRO A 661 -0.79 24.87 -10.68
C PRO A 661 -1.83 25.11 -11.80
N ARG A 662 -1.38 25.61 -12.95
CA ARG A 662 -2.17 25.63 -14.17
C ARG A 662 -2.20 24.26 -14.82
#